data_AF-A0A939IKN7-F1
#
_entry.id   AF-A0A939IKN7-F1
#
_cell.length_a   1.000
_cell.length_b   1.000
_cell.length_c   1.000
_cell.angle_alpha   90.00
_cell.angle_beta   90.00
_cell.angle_gamma   90.00
#
_symmetry.space_group_name_H-M   'P 1'
#
loop_
_entity.id
_entity.type
_entity.pdbx_description
1 polymer ?
#
loop_
_entity_poly.entity_id
_entity_poly.type
_entity_poly.pdbx_seq_one_letter_code
_entity_poly.pdbx_strand_id
1 'polypeptide(L)'
;MKWHAWTALELPMIASDVLILLALAVFLLAWWARGLRWRTALLFASLLVVFAAGIWGLANYRWQGGAGALVALLLLPLALFARGGGARKGGGVPWKSGIAVALLAGVAAAPLYLFPVRDLPPPGGPHAVGTRAFELVDISRRGVFAAGAAEPRRLLVRAWYPAGDVTGLPRRPYLSEAETKYTITGIGELFGLPFFAQYFSHGRSNAYEAAPLLAGAAQLPVVVFSHGYHAFAGQSSALMEALASRGYAVYSLQHTHDSAGTVFPDGGVVAADPAAAARSASTLEPSAADRAVLAGATPAERHAGIEAFAREARAQGHALVTQSAEVWLQDRIFLLDSLERGAVPGAVAELVAASDFRRTGQMGMSYGGSTTGAFCRVDARCAAGVNLDGRDFHLQGLKRSVPAPFMMLYSDFGILANMVGEDVGEPSMGYNDFSYERPELAGLREDVYRLMVRGATHAAYTDIPLFLRGWLRDLVTGPIDGATMIALQNDLVSGFFDTHLRGADVGFPAAQLRAYREHLRVIDSAALRGWWLDTHPRDATRQVTLQTAGGDVTLALYPRRSPEAVARLLSQVAAGDLDGRFLSRVAVGEGVQLALEGGADAVLDAGESRDPEFENGWGVVFLLPPTVEGGPARLFINLAREDGASPPARGIPLGRILGGGVALEALAREGRPLRVRRAVPAA
;
A
#
# COMPACT_ATOMS: atom_id res chain seq x y z
N MET A 1 12.43 -32.14 20.38
CA MET A 1 11.18 -32.44 21.12
C MET A 1 11.01 -31.42 22.22
N LYS A 2 10.24 -30.35 21.96
CA LYS A 2 9.88 -29.34 22.96
C LYS A 2 8.38 -29.47 23.24
N TRP A 3 8.08 -29.68 24.51
CA TRP A 3 6.74 -29.76 25.07
C TRP A 3 6.06 -28.38 24.99
N HIS A 4 5.36 -28.10 23.89
CA HIS A 4 4.47 -26.94 23.75
C HIS A 4 3.08 -27.33 23.19
N ALA A 5 2.70 -28.60 23.28
CA ALA A 5 1.30 -28.98 23.17
C ALA A 5 0.70 -28.88 24.58
N TRP A 6 -0.41 -28.14 24.73
CA TRP A 6 -1.16 -27.91 25.98
C TRP A 6 -0.73 -26.75 26.89
N THR A 7 -0.41 -25.58 26.33
CA THR A 7 -0.82 -24.34 27.02
C THR A 7 -2.29 -24.13 26.72
N ALA A 8 -3.10 -24.14 27.78
CA ALA A 8 -4.53 -23.91 27.75
C ALA A 8 -4.89 -22.68 26.91
N LEU A 9 -6.08 -22.71 26.34
CA LEU A 9 -6.77 -21.59 25.71
C LEU A 9 -6.64 -20.29 26.56
N GLU A 10 -5.58 -19.51 26.36
CA GLU A 10 -5.60 -18.09 26.71
C GLU A 10 -6.50 -17.41 25.68
N LEU A 11 -7.81 -17.55 25.87
CA LEU A 11 -8.80 -16.74 25.18
C LEU A 11 -8.64 -15.33 25.76
N PRO A 12 -8.14 -14.36 24.98
CA PRO A 12 -8.02 -13.00 25.47
C PRO A 12 -9.45 -12.44 25.53
N MET A 13 -9.96 -12.37 26.76
CA MET A 13 -11.34 -12.06 27.13
C MET A 13 -11.31 -11.00 28.21
N ILE A 14 -12.27 -10.07 28.17
CA ILE A 14 -12.46 -9.13 29.27
C ILE A 14 -13.26 -9.78 30.40
N ALA A 15 -13.23 -9.20 31.59
CA ALA A 15 -13.87 -9.77 32.78
C ALA A 15 -15.36 -10.06 32.58
N SER A 16 -16.09 -9.22 31.84
CA SER A 16 -17.51 -9.46 31.52
C SER A 16 -17.72 -10.71 30.65
N ASP A 17 -16.83 -10.98 29.71
CA ASP A 17 -16.92 -12.15 28.83
C ASP A 17 -16.77 -13.44 29.65
N VAL A 18 -15.80 -13.45 30.58
CA VAL A 18 -15.58 -14.56 31.51
C VAL A 18 -16.79 -14.78 32.40
N LEU A 19 -17.38 -13.71 32.95
CA LEU A 19 -18.58 -13.78 33.79
C LEU A 19 -19.77 -14.36 33.02
N ILE A 20 -19.99 -13.93 31.77
CA ILE A 20 -21.06 -14.46 30.91
C ILE A 20 -20.85 -15.95 30.69
N LEU A 21 -19.66 -16.40 30.28
CA LEU A 21 -19.38 -17.81 30.00
C LEU A 21 -19.52 -18.69 31.24
N LEU A 22 -18.98 -18.25 32.39
CA LEU A 22 -19.10 -18.99 33.65
C LEU A 22 -20.56 -19.09 34.10
N ALA A 23 -21.32 -17.99 34.03
CA ALA A 23 -22.73 -17.99 34.40
C ALA A 23 -23.57 -18.87 33.45
N LEU A 24 -23.29 -18.87 32.14
CA LEU A 24 -23.92 -19.79 31.19
C LEU A 24 -23.59 -21.25 31.49
N ALA A 25 -22.34 -21.56 31.86
CA ALA A 25 -21.95 -22.91 32.26
C ALA A 25 -22.70 -23.35 33.53
N VAL A 26 -22.83 -22.47 34.53
CA VAL A 26 -23.64 -22.73 35.73
C VAL A 26 -25.12 -22.94 35.37
N PHE A 27 -25.68 -22.12 34.48
CA PHE A 27 -27.05 -22.28 34.00
C PHE A 27 -27.25 -23.65 33.35
N LEU A 28 -26.34 -24.05 32.46
CA LEU A 28 -26.38 -25.35 31.78
C LEU A 28 -26.32 -26.49 32.79
N LEU A 29 -25.35 -26.49 33.70
CA LEU A 29 -25.21 -27.53 34.72
C LEU A 29 -26.47 -27.64 35.59
N ALA A 30 -27.02 -26.50 36.05
CA ALA A 30 -28.27 -26.47 36.82
C ALA A 30 -29.49 -26.93 35.99
N TRP A 31 -29.49 -26.69 34.67
CA TRP A 31 -30.55 -27.13 33.78
C TRP A 31 -30.60 -28.65 33.66
N TRP A 32 -29.45 -29.29 33.43
CA TRP A 32 -29.31 -30.75 33.30
C TRP A 32 -29.45 -31.47 34.65
N ALA A 33 -28.94 -30.89 35.74
CA ALA A 33 -28.99 -31.47 37.09
C ALA A 33 -30.33 -31.19 37.81
N ARG A 34 -31.40 -31.89 37.39
CA ARG A 34 -32.76 -31.68 37.95
C ARG A 34 -32.89 -31.94 39.46
N GLY A 35 -32.00 -32.74 40.06
CA GLY A 35 -32.00 -33.09 41.48
C GLY A 35 -31.31 -32.07 42.40
N LEU A 36 -30.74 -31.00 41.86
CA LEU A 36 -29.95 -30.04 42.63
C LEU A 36 -30.83 -29.20 43.58
N ARG A 37 -30.52 -29.19 44.88
CA ARG A 37 -31.33 -28.51 45.91
C ARG A 37 -31.54 -27.02 45.64
N TRP A 38 -30.54 -26.35 45.09
CA TRP A 38 -30.56 -24.91 44.78
C TRP A 38 -30.80 -24.61 43.31
N ARG A 39 -31.28 -25.59 42.53
CA ARG A 39 -31.44 -25.49 41.08
C ARG A 39 -32.11 -24.18 40.65
N THR A 40 -33.28 -23.88 41.20
CA THR A 40 -34.05 -22.69 40.81
C THR A 40 -33.28 -21.41 41.12
N ALA A 41 -32.65 -21.31 42.29
CA ALA A 41 -31.84 -20.16 42.65
C ALA A 41 -30.64 -19.98 41.70
N LEU A 42 -29.95 -21.07 41.35
CA LEU A 42 -28.83 -21.07 40.42
C LEU A 42 -29.25 -20.64 39.00
N LEU A 43 -30.40 -21.10 38.52
CA LEU A 43 -30.94 -20.68 37.21
C LEU A 43 -31.22 -19.17 37.18
N PHE A 44 -31.90 -18.61 38.18
CA PHE A 44 -32.17 -17.16 38.20
C PHE A 44 -30.91 -16.32 38.43
N ALA A 45 -30.03 -16.75 39.35
CA ALA A 45 -28.79 -16.04 39.63
C ALA A 45 -27.87 -16.00 38.41
N SER A 46 -27.70 -17.12 37.70
CA SER A 46 -26.91 -17.15 36.47
C SER A 46 -27.51 -16.28 35.38
N LEU A 47 -28.83 -16.31 35.15
CA LEU A 47 -29.47 -15.40 34.18
C LEU A 47 -29.29 -13.92 34.54
N LEU A 48 -29.40 -13.57 35.82
CA LEU A 48 -29.16 -12.20 36.28
C LEU A 48 -27.71 -11.77 36.01
N VAL A 49 -26.73 -12.64 36.29
CA VAL A 49 -25.31 -12.35 36.01
C VAL A 49 -25.06 -12.20 34.52
N VAL A 50 -25.57 -13.11 33.67
CA VAL A 50 -25.43 -13.01 32.21
C VAL A 50 -26.06 -11.72 31.70
N PHE A 51 -27.27 -11.38 32.16
CA PHE A 51 -27.95 -10.15 31.76
C PHE A 51 -27.18 -8.91 32.21
N ALA A 52 -26.81 -8.81 33.49
CA ALA A 52 -26.09 -7.64 34.02
C ALA A 52 -24.71 -7.46 33.36
N ALA A 53 -23.93 -8.55 33.19
CA ALA A 53 -22.65 -8.50 32.51
C ALA A 53 -22.79 -8.15 31.02
N GLY A 54 -23.86 -8.62 30.36
CA GLY A 54 -24.16 -8.28 28.97
C GLY A 54 -24.55 -6.81 28.77
N ILE A 55 -25.39 -6.26 29.66
CA ILE A 55 -25.74 -4.83 29.66
C ILE A 55 -24.50 -3.97 29.99
N TRP A 56 -23.68 -4.40 30.95
CA TRP A 56 -22.40 -3.74 31.23
C TRP A 56 -21.49 -3.73 30.00
N GLY A 57 -21.40 -4.85 29.28
CA GLY A 57 -20.65 -4.94 28.03
C GLY A 57 -21.15 -3.94 26.98
N LEU A 58 -22.46 -3.88 26.74
CA LEU A 58 -23.07 -2.90 25.82
C LEU A 58 -22.74 -1.46 26.19
N ALA A 59 -22.81 -1.11 27.48
CA ALA A 59 -22.46 0.23 27.98
C ALA A 59 -20.98 0.59 27.77
N ASN A 60 -20.11 -0.41 27.57
CA ASN A 60 -18.67 -0.24 27.41
C ASN A 60 -18.19 -0.67 26.00
N TYR A 61 -19.04 -0.54 24.97
CA TYR A 61 -18.68 -0.87 23.58
C TYR A 61 -18.36 -2.34 23.28
N ARG A 62 -18.68 -3.26 24.20
CA ARG A 62 -18.63 -4.72 24.02
C ARG A 62 -20.00 -5.28 23.64
N TRP A 63 -20.47 -4.96 22.43
CA TRP A 63 -21.80 -5.36 21.97
C TRP A 63 -22.03 -6.88 21.94
N GLN A 64 -20.97 -7.68 21.86
CA GLN A 64 -21.03 -9.14 21.93
C GLN A 64 -21.64 -9.63 23.25
N GLY A 65 -21.45 -8.91 24.34
CA GLY A 65 -22.11 -9.19 25.62
C GLY A 65 -23.63 -9.02 25.55
N GLY A 66 -24.12 -8.15 24.66
CA GLY A 66 -25.55 -7.95 24.41
C GLY A 66 -26.25 -9.21 23.88
N ALA A 67 -25.54 -10.05 23.12
CA ALA A 67 -26.07 -11.37 22.71
C ALA A 67 -26.34 -12.27 23.92
N GLY A 68 -25.45 -12.22 24.92
CA GLY A 68 -25.65 -12.88 26.21
C GLY A 68 -26.89 -12.36 26.95
N ALA A 69 -27.05 -11.03 27.03
CA ALA A 69 -28.22 -10.42 27.66
C ALA A 69 -29.54 -10.83 26.97
N LEU A 70 -29.56 -10.87 25.63
CA LEU A 70 -30.72 -11.34 24.87
C LEU A 70 -31.02 -12.81 25.16
N VAL A 71 -30.01 -13.68 25.15
CA VAL A 71 -30.17 -15.10 25.48
C VAL A 71 -30.68 -15.29 26.91
N ALA A 72 -30.21 -14.47 27.87
CA ALA A 72 -30.70 -14.54 29.24
C ALA A 72 -32.21 -14.24 29.33
N LEU A 73 -32.71 -13.25 28.57
CA LEU A 73 -34.14 -12.95 28.46
C LEU A 73 -34.92 -14.11 27.82
N LEU A 74 -34.37 -14.76 26.79
CA LEU A 74 -35.02 -15.91 26.13
C LEU A 74 -35.07 -17.16 27.03
N LEU A 75 -34.09 -17.33 27.91
CA LEU A 75 -34.04 -18.43 28.88
C LEU A 75 -34.88 -18.18 30.13
N LEU A 76 -35.27 -16.93 30.40
CA LEU A 76 -36.05 -16.56 31.60
C LEU A 76 -37.42 -17.27 31.67
N PRO A 77 -38.24 -17.35 30.61
CA PRO A 77 -39.47 -18.13 30.62
C PRO A 77 -39.23 -19.60 31.00
N LEU A 78 -38.16 -20.22 30.48
CA LEU A 78 -37.81 -21.61 30.78
C LEU A 78 -37.44 -21.80 32.27
N ALA A 79 -36.73 -20.84 32.86
CA ALA A 79 -36.44 -20.83 34.30
C ALA A 79 -37.72 -20.63 35.15
N LEU A 80 -38.66 -19.80 34.70
CA LEU A 80 -39.98 -19.61 35.34
C LEU A 80 -40.84 -20.87 35.26
N PHE A 81 -40.89 -21.55 34.11
CA PHE A 81 -41.55 -22.86 33.98
C PHE A 81 -40.91 -23.90 34.90
N ALA A 82 -39.58 -23.90 35.02
CA ALA A 82 -38.88 -24.81 35.94
C ALA A 82 -39.20 -24.53 37.42
N ARG A 83 -39.65 -23.32 37.78
CA ARG A 83 -40.14 -22.93 39.11
C ARG A 83 -41.59 -23.35 39.37
N GLY A 84 -42.47 -23.24 38.37
CA GLY A 84 -43.93 -23.34 38.52
C GLY A 84 -44.52 -24.76 38.60
N GLY A 85 -43.84 -25.80 38.11
CA GLY A 85 -44.36 -27.16 38.26
C GLY A 85 -43.73 -28.17 37.31
N GLY A 86 -43.46 -29.39 37.83
CA GLY A 86 -43.13 -30.54 36.99
C GLY A 86 -41.72 -31.12 37.14
N ALA A 87 -41.03 -30.92 38.26
CA ALA A 87 -40.13 -31.96 38.74
C ALA A 87 -41.00 -33.12 39.27
N ARG A 88 -41.68 -33.86 38.36
CA ARG A 88 -42.03 -35.25 38.67
C ARG A 88 -40.72 -35.86 39.13
N LYS A 89 -40.65 -36.28 40.39
CA LYS A 89 -39.44 -36.82 41.04
C LYS A 89 -38.86 -38.08 40.34
N GLY A 90 -39.38 -38.48 39.17
CA GLY A 90 -38.86 -39.54 38.30
C GLY A 90 -38.79 -39.20 36.80
N GLY A 91 -38.76 -37.92 36.41
CA GLY A 91 -38.62 -37.52 34.99
C GLY A 91 -37.17 -37.64 34.49
N GLY A 92 -36.95 -38.40 33.41
CA GLY A 92 -35.64 -38.64 32.81
C GLY A 92 -34.90 -37.38 32.33
N VAL A 93 -33.69 -37.58 31.79
CA VAL A 93 -32.79 -36.53 31.31
C VAL A 93 -33.52 -35.60 30.31
N PRO A 94 -33.45 -34.26 30.46
CA PRO A 94 -34.23 -33.32 29.66
C PRO A 94 -33.62 -33.10 28.27
N TRP A 95 -33.42 -34.16 27.47
CA TRP A 95 -32.66 -34.10 26.21
C TRP A 95 -33.14 -32.99 25.26
N LYS A 96 -34.45 -32.89 24.97
CA LYS A 96 -34.97 -31.91 24.01
C LYS A 96 -34.73 -30.47 24.46
N SER A 97 -35.07 -30.13 25.71
CA SER A 97 -34.89 -28.77 26.22
C SER A 97 -33.45 -28.48 26.61
N GLY A 98 -32.68 -29.49 27.03
CA GLY A 98 -31.26 -29.39 27.33
C GLY A 98 -30.45 -29.07 26.07
N ILE A 99 -30.75 -29.72 24.94
CA ILE A 99 -30.14 -29.38 23.64
C ILE A 99 -30.51 -27.95 23.24
N ALA A 100 -31.78 -27.56 23.32
CA ALA A 100 -32.20 -26.20 22.96
C ALA A 100 -31.50 -25.13 23.83
N VAL A 101 -31.39 -25.36 25.14
CA VAL A 101 -30.67 -24.47 26.06
C VAL A 101 -29.17 -24.45 25.75
N ALA A 102 -28.55 -25.59 25.44
CA ALA A 102 -27.15 -25.67 25.05
C ALA A 102 -26.88 -24.89 23.75
N LEU A 103 -27.78 -24.98 22.76
CA LEU A 103 -27.70 -24.20 21.54
C LEU A 103 -27.82 -22.70 21.80
N LEU A 104 -28.77 -22.27 22.64
CA LEU A 104 -28.90 -20.87 23.03
C LEU A 104 -27.67 -20.34 23.78
N ALA A 105 -27.10 -21.13 24.69
CA ALA A 105 -25.83 -20.80 25.34
C ALA A 105 -24.67 -20.71 24.32
N GLY A 106 -24.67 -21.58 23.31
CA GLY A 106 -23.77 -21.51 22.17
C GLY A 106 -23.92 -20.20 21.37
N VAL A 107 -25.15 -19.75 21.13
CA VAL A 107 -25.44 -18.46 20.47
C VAL A 107 -24.90 -17.27 21.28
N ALA A 108 -24.99 -17.32 22.62
CA ALA A 108 -24.40 -16.29 23.48
C ALA A 108 -22.86 -16.33 23.49
N ALA A 109 -22.27 -17.53 23.46
CA ALA A 109 -20.82 -17.71 23.50
C ALA A 109 -20.13 -17.41 22.15
N ALA A 110 -20.81 -17.66 21.02
CA ALA A 110 -20.21 -17.56 19.70
C ALA A 110 -19.66 -16.16 19.36
N PRO A 111 -20.38 -15.03 19.59
CA PRO A 111 -19.80 -13.70 19.38
C PRO A 111 -18.56 -13.42 20.24
N LEU A 112 -18.54 -13.88 21.49
CA LEU A 112 -17.36 -13.70 22.36
C LEU A 112 -16.12 -14.42 21.82
N TYR A 113 -16.33 -15.57 21.17
CA TYR A 113 -15.28 -16.32 20.50
C TYR A 113 -14.86 -15.72 19.14
N LEU A 114 -15.83 -15.32 18.31
CA LEU A 114 -15.58 -14.81 16.95
C LEU A 114 -14.96 -13.40 16.93
N PHE A 115 -15.18 -12.61 17.97
CA PHE A 115 -14.68 -11.24 18.12
C PHE A 115 -13.79 -11.12 19.37
N PRO A 116 -12.57 -11.69 19.36
CA PRO A 116 -11.66 -11.62 20.49
C PRO A 116 -11.22 -10.18 20.79
N VAL A 117 -10.88 -9.92 22.05
CA VAL A 117 -10.14 -8.71 22.42
C VAL A 117 -8.65 -9.04 22.33
N ARG A 118 -7.87 -8.32 21.52
CA ARG A 118 -6.43 -8.56 21.41
C ARG A 118 -5.65 -7.26 21.46
N ASP A 119 -4.50 -7.32 22.12
CA ASP A 119 -3.47 -6.29 21.98
C ASP A 119 -2.73 -6.47 20.65
N LEU A 120 -2.15 -5.38 20.14
CA LEU A 120 -1.29 -5.44 18.97
C LEU A 120 -0.06 -6.31 19.26
N PRO A 121 0.41 -7.08 18.26
CA PRO A 121 1.63 -7.89 18.42
C PRO A 121 2.85 -6.97 18.67
N PRO A 122 3.90 -7.47 19.33
CA PRO A 122 5.12 -6.69 19.52
C PRO A 122 5.70 -6.20 18.18
N PRO A 123 6.18 -4.95 18.09
CA PRO A 123 6.59 -4.35 16.82
C PRO A 123 7.91 -4.90 16.25
N GLY A 124 8.70 -5.62 17.06
CA GLY A 124 9.87 -6.40 16.63
C GLY A 124 11.17 -5.60 16.40
N GLY A 125 11.16 -4.28 16.45
CA GLY A 125 12.37 -3.45 16.45
C GLY A 125 12.96 -3.23 17.85
N PRO A 126 14.20 -2.69 17.94
CA PRO A 126 14.91 -2.53 19.20
C PRO A 126 14.40 -1.37 20.07
N HIS A 127 13.65 -0.42 19.51
CA HIS A 127 13.20 0.77 20.24
C HIS A 127 11.76 0.63 20.75
N ALA A 128 11.51 1.19 21.93
CA ALA A 128 10.15 1.50 22.35
C ALA A 128 9.52 2.50 21.37
N VAL A 129 8.19 2.53 21.29
CA VAL A 129 7.47 3.37 20.32
C VAL A 129 6.73 4.49 21.04
N GLY A 130 6.99 5.72 20.65
CA GLY A 130 6.21 6.89 21.05
C GLY A 130 5.17 7.21 19.99
N THR A 131 4.05 7.82 20.39
CA THR A 131 3.06 8.35 19.45
C THR A 131 2.54 9.70 19.89
N ARG A 132 2.22 10.56 18.92
CA ARG A 132 1.60 11.89 19.12
C ARG A 132 0.63 12.15 17.97
N ALA A 133 -0.50 12.77 18.28
CA ALA A 133 -1.43 13.29 17.28
C ALA A 133 -1.39 14.82 17.26
N PHE A 134 -1.45 15.43 16.08
CA PHE A 134 -1.47 16.88 15.91
C PHE A 134 -2.30 17.29 14.70
N GLU A 135 -2.75 18.54 14.71
CA GLU A 135 -3.52 19.13 13.62
C GLU A 135 -2.61 19.95 12.69
N LEU A 136 -2.87 19.85 11.39
CA LEU A 136 -2.41 20.82 10.40
C LEU A 136 -3.61 21.48 9.73
N VAL A 137 -3.54 22.80 9.54
CA VAL A 137 -4.61 23.59 8.93
C VAL A 137 -4.07 24.27 7.66
N ASP A 138 -4.59 23.85 6.52
CA ASP A 138 -4.31 24.46 5.23
C ASP A 138 -5.31 25.59 4.98
N ILE A 139 -4.87 26.82 5.21
CA ILE A 139 -5.69 28.03 5.02
C ILE A 139 -5.88 28.40 3.55
N SER A 140 -5.09 27.82 2.63
CA SER A 140 -5.13 28.10 1.20
C SER A 140 -6.25 27.33 0.50
N ARG A 141 -6.62 26.15 1.02
CA ARG A 141 -7.72 25.34 0.53
C ARG A 141 -8.91 25.43 1.49
N ARG A 142 -10.07 25.86 0.98
CA ARG A 142 -11.30 26.05 1.76
C ARG A 142 -12.48 25.33 1.11
N GLY A 143 -13.50 25.00 1.89
CA GLY A 143 -14.74 24.39 1.37
C GLY A 143 -14.51 23.05 0.67
N VAL A 144 -13.52 22.28 1.15
CA VAL A 144 -13.17 20.99 0.56
C VAL A 144 -14.16 19.93 1.05
N PHE A 145 -14.75 19.18 0.12
CA PHE A 145 -15.81 18.18 0.38
C PHE A 145 -17.04 18.80 1.07
N ALA A 146 -17.42 18.24 2.23
CA ALA A 146 -18.57 18.67 3.02
C ALA A 146 -18.27 19.83 3.98
N ALA A 147 -17.05 20.39 3.96
CA ALA A 147 -16.68 21.54 4.77
C ALA A 147 -17.45 22.81 4.35
N GLY A 148 -17.66 23.73 5.29
CA GLY A 148 -18.24 25.03 4.97
C GLY A 148 -17.38 25.81 3.95
N ALA A 149 -17.99 26.62 3.07
CA ALA A 149 -17.28 27.30 1.99
C ALA A 149 -16.07 28.16 2.44
N ALA A 150 -16.13 28.72 3.65
CA ALA A 150 -15.05 29.49 4.26
C ALA A 150 -14.16 28.67 5.20
N GLU A 151 -14.50 27.43 5.50
CA GLU A 151 -13.76 26.59 6.44
C GLU A 151 -12.46 26.09 5.80
N PRO A 152 -11.31 26.28 6.46
CA PRO A 152 -10.02 25.80 5.94
C PRO A 152 -9.92 24.28 5.98
N ARG A 153 -9.05 23.71 5.14
CA ARG A 153 -8.81 22.26 5.11
C ARG A 153 -8.00 21.84 6.34
N ARG A 154 -8.70 21.19 7.29
CA ARG A 154 -8.12 20.65 8.53
C ARG A 154 -7.70 19.20 8.33
N LEU A 155 -6.52 18.82 8.81
CA LEU A 155 -5.95 17.48 8.65
C LEU A 155 -5.40 16.99 9.98
N LEU A 156 -5.77 15.76 10.37
CA LEU A 156 -5.18 15.10 11.53
C LEU A 156 -3.95 14.31 11.07
N VAL A 157 -2.85 14.47 11.78
CA VAL A 157 -1.63 13.69 11.59
C VAL A 157 -1.36 12.90 12.86
N ARG A 158 -1.16 11.59 12.73
CA ARG A 158 -0.64 10.75 13.82
C ARG A 158 0.79 10.35 13.49
N ALA A 159 1.70 10.64 14.41
CA ALA A 159 3.09 10.25 14.30
C ALA A 159 3.41 9.05 15.22
N TRP A 160 4.28 8.16 14.73
CA TRP A 160 4.98 7.15 15.53
C TRP A 160 6.48 7.33 15.35
N TYR A 161 7.23 7.16 16.43
CA TYR A 161 8.67 7.44 16.46
C TYR A 161 9.38 6.57 17.50
N PRO A 162 10.71 6.37 17.40
CA PRO A 162 11.48 5.72 18.44
C PRO A 162 11.41 6.56 19.73
N ALA A 163 10.87 5.98 20.80
CA ALA A 163 10.79 6.62 22.11
C ALA A 163 12.05 6.41 22.95
N GLY A 164 12.29 7.37 23.84
CA GLY A 164 13.29 7.28 24.90
C GLY A 164 12.78 6.47 26.10
N ASP A 165 12.99 6.99 27.31
CA ASP A 165 12.52 6.33 28.53
C ASP A 165 10.99 6.32 28.61
N VAL A 166 10.42 5.12 28.72
CA VAL A 166 8.98 4.85 28.85
C VAL A 166 8.61 4.31 30.23
N THR A 167 9.56 4.30 31.17
CA THR A 167 9.35 3.79 32.52
C THR A 167 8.20 4.54 33.21
N GLY A 168 7.18 3.80 33.65
CA GLY A 168 5.99 4.37 34.31
C GLY A 168 4.94 4.97 33.38
N LEU A 169 5.16 4.98 32.06
CA LEU A 169 4.14 5.42 31.10
C LEU A 169 3.18 4.27 30.76
N PRO A 170 1.86 4.51 30.68
CA PRO A 170 0.92 3.50 30.23
C PRO A 170 1.00 3.34 28.71
N ARG A 171 0.87 2.09 28.24
CA ARG A 171 0.62 1.82 26.82
C ARG A 171 -0.71 2.45 26.39
N ARG A 172 -0.71 3.07 25.22
CA ARG A 172 -1.89 3.69 24.63
C ARG A 172 -2.93 2.60 24.26
N PRO A 173 -4.21 2.77 24.62
CA PRO A 173 -5.30 2.01 24.03
C PRO A 173 -5.25 2.02 22.50
N TYR A 174 -5.78 0.99 21.85
CA TYR A 174 -5.84 0.96 20.38
C TYR A 174 -6.68 2.14 19.85
N LEU A 175 -7.79 2.45 20.54
CA LEU A 175 -8.64 3.62 20.30
C LEU A 175 -8.86 4.36 21.61
N SER A 176 -8.78 5.70 21.57
CA SER A 176 -9.33 6.55 22.62
C SER A 176 -10.86 6.44 22.66
N GLU A 177 -11.46 6.91 23.75
CA GLU A 177 -12.93 6.94 23.89
C GLU A 177 -13.58 7.75 22.76
N ALA A 178 -13.00 8.90 22.41
CA ALA A 178 -13.51 9.73 21.33
C ALA A 178 -13.37 9.03 19.96
N GLU A 179 -12.25 8.37 19.67
CA GLU A 179 -12.10 7.57 18.43
C GLU A 179 -13.09 6.39 18.39
N THR A 180 -13.38 5.78 19.53
CA THR A 180 -14.36 4.68 19.64
C THR A 180 -15.78 5.17 19.31
N LYS A 181 -16.09 6.41 19.69
CA LYS A 181 -17.40 7.01 19.46
C LYS A 181 -17.58 7.57 18.05
N TYR A 182 -16.55 8.19 17.48
CA TYR A 182 -16.67 8.99 16.26
C TYR A 182 -15.88 8.46 15.06
N THR A 183 -14.79 7.72 15.28
CA THR A 183 -13.87 7.30 14.21
C THR A 183 -14.14 5.87 13.79
N ILE A 184 -14.12 4.92 14.73
CA ILE A 184 -14.20 3.49 14.39
C ILE A 184 -15.59 3.09 13.86
N THR A 185 -16.61 3.93 14.06
CA THR A 185 -17.96 3.72 13.52
C THR A 185 -17.98 3.67 12.00
N GLY A 186 -17.06 4.37 11.32
CA GLY A 186 -16.94 4.33 9.85
C GLY A 186 -16.65 2.93 9.31
N ILE A 187 -15.88 2.09 10.03
CA ILE A 187 -15.71 0.68 9.65
C ILE A 187 -17.04 -0.06 9.73
N GLY A 188 -17.81 0.17 10.80
CA GLY A 188 -19.11 -0.48 10.99
C GLY A 188 -20.15 -0.04 9.96
N GLU A 189 -20.12 1.23 9.55
CA GLU A 189 -21.01 1.79 8.52
C GLU A 189 -20.86 1.10 7.16
N LEU A 190 -19.64 0.67 6.79
CA LEU A 190 -19.40 -0.14 5.58
C LEU A 190 -20.17 -1.47 5.58
N PHE A 191 -20.48 -2.01 6.77
CA PHE A 191 -21.25 -3.24 6.95
C PHE A 191 -22.70 -2.99 7.40
N GLY A 192 -23.16 -1.73 7.43
CA GLY A 192 -24.48 -1.35 7.92
C GLY A 192 -24.69 -1.47 9.43
N LEU A 193 -23.61 -1.65 10.21
CA LEU A 193 -23.62 -1.85 11.66
C LEU A 193 -22.60 -0.92 12.34
N PRO A 194 -22.92 0.37 12.60
CA PRO A 194 -21.94 1.35 13.10
C PRO A 194 -21.22 0.96 14.40
N PHE A 195 -21.85 0.15 15.25
CA PHE A 195 -21.27 -0.33 16.52
C PHE A 195 -20.31 -1.53 16.35
N PHE A 196 -20.25 -2.13 15.17
CA PHE A 196 -19.62 -3.42 14.91
C PHE A 196 -18.16 -3.48 15.38
N ALA A 197 -17.37 -2.44 15.10
CA ALA A 197 -15.94 -2.40 15.39
C ALA A 197 -15.58 -1.67 16.70
N GLN A 198 -16.57 -1.16 17.47
CA GLN A 198 -16.27 -0.36 18.67
C GLN A 198 -15.55 -1.16 19.78
N TYR A 199 -15.71 -2.48 19.80
CA TYR A 199 -15.00 -3.35 20.76
C TYR A 199 -13.48 -3.39 20.54
N PHE A 200 -12.97 -2.90 19.39
CA PHE A 200 -11.53 -2.80 19.12
C PHE A 200 -10.85 -1.90 20.18
N SER A 201 -11.60 -1.00 20.82
CA SER A 201 -11.17 -0.12 21.91
C SER A 201 -10.63 -0.87 23.14
N HIS A 202 -10.98 -2.14 23.31
CA HIS A 202 -10.48 -2.97 24.41
C HIS A 202 -9.08 -3.52 24.18
N GLY A 203 -8.56 -3.45 22.95
CA GLY A 203 -7.17 -3.79 22.65
C GLY A 203 -6.21 -2.66 23.00
N ARG A 204 -4.95 -2.98 23.28
CA ARG A 204 -3.87 -2.01 23.46
C ARG A 204 -2.88 -2.02 22.29
N SER A 205 -2.37 -0.84 21.96
CA SER A 205 -1.23 -0.65 21.06
C SER A 205 0.09 -0.82 21.82
N ASN A 206 1.25 -0.96 21.17
CA ASN A 206 2.56 -0.97 21.86
C ASN A 206 3.17 0.42 22.04
N ALA A 207 2.54 1.45 21.46
CA ALA A 207 2.98 2.82 21.59
C ALA A 207 2.63 3.45 22.94
N TYR A 208 3.43 4.43 23.33
CA TYR A 208 3.25 5.28 24.50
C TYR A 208 2.89 6.69 24.06
N GLU A 209 1.74 7.18 24.52
CA GLU A 209 1.25 8.52 24.15
C GLU A 209 2.18 9.60 24.71
N ALA A 210 2.56 10.56 23.87
CA ALA A 210 3.42 11.68 24.23
C ALA A 210 4.77 11.31 24.90
N ALA A 211 5.27 10.08 24.68
CA ALA A 211 6.57 9.67 25.18
C ALA A 211 7.70 10.61 24.72
N PRO A 212 8.79 10.76 25.48
CA PRO A 212 9.95 11.51 25.02
C PRO A 212 10.54 10.85 23.75
N LEU A 213 11.07 11.68 22.85
CA LEU A 213 11.83 11.18 21.70
C LEU A 213 13.08 10.46 22.20
N LEU A 214 13.55 9.45 21.46
CA LEU A 214 14.81 8.78 21.76
C LEU A 214 15.96 9.80 21.83
N ALA A 215 16.71 9.76 22.94
CA ALA A 215 17.81 10.69 23.16
C ALA A 215 18.84 10.61 22.03
N GLY A 216 19.21 11.77 21.47
CA GLY A 216 20.17 11.87 20.36
C GLY A 216 19.59 11.48 18.99
N ALA A 217 18.28 11.25 18.87
CA ALA A 217 17.65 11.04 17.57
C ALA A 217 17.85 12.26 16.66
N ALA A 218 18.39 12.02 15.47
CA ALA A 218 18.60 13.01 14.43
C ALA A 218 18.61 12.32 13.05
N GLN A 219 18.19 13.05 12.02
CA GLN A 219 18.08 12.54 10.64
C GLN A 219 17.29 11.22 10.56
N LEU A 220 16.19 11.13 11.32
CA LEU A 220 15.30 9.97 11.27
C LEU A 220 14.74 9.84 9.85
N PRO A 221 14.86 8.67 9.19
CA PRO A 221 14.21 8.46 7.91
C PRO A 221 12.70 8.53 8.09
N VAL A 222 12.07 9.29 7.19
CA VAL A 222 10.65 9.59 7.27
C VAL A 222 9.86 8.63 6.39
N VAL A 223 8.75 8.13 6.91
CA VAL A 223 7.74 7.42 6.12
C VAL A 223 6.38 8.12 6.28
N VAL A 224 5.75 8.49 5.17
CA VAL A 224 4.39 9.05 5.16
C VAL A 224 3.40 7.95 4.79
N PHE A 225 2.30 7.86 5.54
CA PHE A 225 1.22 6.91 5.33
C PHE A 225 -0.12 7.61 5.07
N SER A 226 -0.92 7.05 4.16
CA SER A 226 -2.34 7.39 4.01
C SER A 226 -3.18 6.12 4.13
N HIS A 227 -4.29 6.24 4.86
CA HIS A 227 -5.25 5.17 5.09
C HIS A 227 -6.06 4.82 3.82
N GLY A 228 -6.88 3.76 3.89
CA GLY A 228 -7.84 3.43 2.84
C GLY A 228 -9.02 4.41 2.81
N TYR A 229 -9.78 4.43 1.71
CA TYR A 229 -10.95 5.31 1.63
C TYR A 229 -11.94 5.03 2.77
N HIS A 230 -12.52 6.07 3.38
CA HIS A 230 -13.42 5.96 4.54
C HIS A 230 -12.81 5.33 5.82
N ALA A 231 -11.49 5.10 5.86
CA ALA A 231 -10.78 4.61 7.04
C ALA A 231 -10.22 5.77 7.90
N PHE A 232 -9.17 5.53 8.69
CA PHE A 232 -8.61 6.51 9.65
C PHE A 232 -7.10 6.34 9.84
N ALA A 233 -6.43 7.35 10.41
CA ALA A 233 -4.96 7.38 10.53
C ALA A 233 -4.36 6.19 11.30
N GLY A 234 -5.12 5.57 12.20
CA GLY A 234 -4.69 4.42 13.01
C GLY A 234 -4.99 3.04 12.44
N GLN A 235 -5.48 2.91 11.19
CA GLN A 235 -5.97 1.64 10.64
C GLN A 235 -4.95 0.49 10.54
N SER A 236 -3.65 0.82 10.54
CA SER A 236 -2.53 -0.10 10.35
C SER A 236 -1.44 0.21 11.38
N SER A 237 -1.84 0.39 12.65
CA SER A 237 -0.97 0.80 13.75
C SER A 237 0.14 -0.23 14.00
N ALA A 238 -0.13 -1.53 13.81
CA ALA A 238 0.90 -2.56 13.96
C ALA A 238 2.09 -2.35 13.00
N LEU A 239 1.81 -1.89 11.78
CA LEU A 239 2.84 -1.55 10.79
C LEU A 239 3.56 -0.24 11.14
N MET A 240 2.83 0.79 11.60
CA MET A 240 3.45 2.05 12.01
C MET A 240 4.40 1.85 13.19
N GLU A 241 4.01 1.03 14.16
CA GLU A 241 4.86 0.66 15.31
C GLU A 241 6.05 -0.19 14.89
N ALA A 242 5.89 -1.12 13.94
CA ALA A 242 7.00 -1.91 13.41
C ALA A 242 8.09 -1.03 12.77
N LEU A 243 7.70 -0.03 11.99
CA LEU A 243 8.65 0.94 11.42
C LEU A 243 9.25 1.84 12.50
N ALA A 244 8.44 2.42 13.38
CA ALA A 244 8.93 3.31 14.43
C ALA A 244 9.91 2.62 15.39
N SER A 245 9.64 1.37 15.77
CA SER A 245 10.54 0.56 16.61
C SER A 245 11.89 0.26 15.93
N ARG A 246 11.98 0.38 14.60
CA ARG A 246 13.20 0.27 13.79
C ARG A 246 13.87 1.63 13.53
N GLY A 247 13.40 2.69 14.17
CA GLY A 247 14.00 4.02 14.10
C GLY A 247 13.54 4.89 12.92
N TYR A 248 12.34 4.65 12.41
CA TYR A 248 11.69 5.56 11.45
C TYR A 248 10.82 6.59 12.18
N ALA A 249 10.70 7.79 11.62
CA ALA A 249 9.62 8.72 11.96
C ALA A 249 8.48 8.51 10.97
N VAL A 250 7.34 8.01 11.44
CA VAL A 250 6.20 7.66 10.61
C VAL A 250 5.09 8.68 10.82
N TYR A 251 4.60 9.31 9.75
CA TYR A 251 3.50 10.28 9.79
C TYR A 251 2.31 9.75 8.99
N SER A 252 1.23 9.38 9.69
CA SER A 252 -0.04 8.96 9.08
C SER A 252 -1.00 10.13 8.98
N LEU A 253 -1.46 10.40 7.77
CA LEU A 253 -2.36 11.49 7.44
C LEU A 253 -3.80 11.01 7.38
N GLN A 254 -4.71 11.70 8.07
CA GLN A 254 -6.15 11.50 7.97
C GLN A 254 -6.81 12.58 7.12
N HIS A 255 -7.42 12.15 6.03
CA HIS A 255 -8.05 13.02 5.03
C HIS A 255 -9.50 13.31 5.42
N THR A 256 -9.73 14.36 6.22
CA THR A 256 -11.06 14.72 6.76
C THR A 256 -12.18 14.71 5.70
N HIS A 257 -13.40 14.37 6.14
CA HIS A 257 -14.60 14.12 5.32
C HIS A 257 -14.56 12.87 4.44
N ASP A 258 -13.43 12.57 3.79
CA ASP A 258 -13.24 11.35 3.00
C ASP A 258 -12.71 10.17 3.83
N SER A 259 -12.28 10.43 5.05
CA SER A 259 -12.02 9.47 6.11
C SER A 259 -13.29 9.21 6.94
N ALA A 260 -13.21 8.25 7.86
CA ALA A 260 -14.13 8.19 8.99
C ALA A 260 -14.06 9.49 9.84
N GLY A 261 -14.97 9.62 10.82
CA GLY A 261 -15.00 10.78 11.70
C GLY A 261 -13.64 11.04 12.34
N THR A 262 -13.16 12.27 12.24
CA THR A 262 -11.84 12.70 12.68
C THR A 262 -11.94 13.42 14.00
N VAL A 263 -11.18 12.95 15.00
CA VAL A 263 -11.07 13.58 16.31
C VAL A 263 -9.72 14.29 16.41
N PHE A 264 -9.75 15.60 16.64
CA PHE A 264 -8.57 16.42 16.80
C PHE A 264 -8.10 16.46 18.27
N PRO A 265 -6.81 16.75 18.53
CA PRO A 265 -6.28 16.82 19.90
C PRO A 265 -6.94 17.88 20.79
N ASP A 266 -7.55 18.92 20.20
CA ASP A 266 -8.31 19.95 20.90
C ASP A 266 -9.72 19.48 21.32
N GLY A 267 -10.11 18.25 20.95
CA GLY A 267 -11.44 17.67 21.16
C GLY A 267 -12.44 17.98 20.04
N GLY A 268 -12.06 18.77 19.03
CA GLY A 268 -12.88 19.03 17.87
C GLY A 268 -13.13 17.77 17.06
N VAL A 269 -14.35 17.61 16.54
CA VAL A 269 -14.73 16.46 15.71
C VAL A 269 -15.21 16.93 14.36
N VAL A 270 -14.62 16.39 13.30
CA VAL A 270 -15.10 16.53 11.92
C VAL A 270 -15.72 15.21 11.50
N ALA A 271 -17.01 15.23 11.17
CA ALA A 271 -17.73 14.05 10.72
C ALA A 271 -17.25 13.60 9.32
N ALA A 272 -17.37 12.30 9.06
CA ALA A 272 -17.28 11.76 7.71
C ALA A 272 -18.39 12.39 6.84
N ASP A 273 -18.12 12.59 5.56
CA ASP A 273 -19.15 12.92 4.59
C ASP A 273 -20.09 11.72 4.44
N PRO A 274 -21.40 11.85 4.67
CA PRO A 274 -22.35 10.75 4.44
C PRO A 274 -22.29 10.21 3.00
N ALA A 275 -21.94 11.05 2.03
CA ALA A 275 -21.74 10.62 0.67
C ALA A 275 -20.45 9.79 0.48
N ALA A 276 -19.46 9.86 1.38
CA ALA A 276 -18.27 9.00 1.34
C ALA A 276 -18.62 7.53 1.59
N ALA A 277 -19.54 7.26 2.54
CA ALA A 277 -20.04 5.92 2.78
C ALA A 277 -20.83 5.39 1.56
N ALA A 278 -21.67 6.23 0.94
CA ALA A 278 -22.40 5.88 -0.27
C ALA A 278 -21.46 5.59 -1.47
N ARG A 279 -20.39 6.38 -1.64
CA ARG A 279 -19.34 6.16 -2.65
C ARG A 279 -18.59 4.85 -2.43
N SER A 280 -18.32 4.50 -1.16
CA SER A 280 -17.72 3.22 -0.80
C SER A 280 -18.67 2.06 -1.14
N ALA A 281 -19.96 2.20 -0.81
CA ALA A 281 -20.97 1.19 -1.11
C ALA A 281 -21.16 0.98 -2.63
N SER A 282 -21.07 2.02 -3.46
CA SER A 282 -21.16 1.86 -4.93
C SER A 282 -20.00 1.06 -5.53
N THR A 283 -18.87 0.94 -4.84
CA THR A 283 -17.77 0.04 -5.29
C THR A 283 -18.07 -1.44 -5.05
N LEU A 284 -19.10 -1.78 -4.25
CA LEU A 284 -19.54 -3.15 -4.02
C LEU A 284 -20.38 -3.72 -5.17
N GLU A 285 -20.87 -2.87 -6.07
CA GLU A 285 -21.60 -3.25 -7.28
C GLU A 285 -20.72 -2.98 -8.51
N PRO A 286 -19.77 -3.87 -8.84
CA PRO A 286 -18.75 -3.61 -9.85
C PRO A 286 -19.37 -3.44 -11.24
N SER A 287 -18.93 -2.41 -11.96
CA SER A 287 -19.27 -2.22 -13.37
C SER A 287 -18.63 -3.31 -14.26
N ALA A 288 -19.01 -3.36 -15.53
CA ALA A 288 -18.33 -4.22 -16.49
C ALA A 288 -16.84 -3.86 -16.63
N ALA A 289 -16.50 -2.56 -16.55
CA ALA A 289 -15.12 -2.11 -16.55
C ALA A 289 -14.37 -2.58 -15.30
N ASP A 290 -14.99 -2.54 -14.12
CA ASP A 290 -14.38 -3.05 -12.88
C ASP A 290 -14.13 -4.56 -12.93
N ARG A 291 -15.11 -5.33 -13.42
CA ARG A 291 -14.92 -6.77 -13.67
C ARG A 291 -13.75 -7.03 -14.61
N ALA A 292 -13.66 -6.29 -15.72
CA ALA A 292 -12.55 -6.43 -16.66
C ALA A 292 -11.18 -6.07 -16.03
N VAL A 293 -11.11 -5.03 -15.20
CA VAL A 293 -9.87 -4.63 -14.51
C VAL A 293 -9.43 -5.69 -13.49
N LEU A 294 -10.37 -6.25 -12.73
CA LEU A 294 -10.07 -7.14 -11.61
C LEU A 294 -9.89 -8.60 -12.06
N ALA A 295 -10.73 -9.06 -12.99
CA ALA A 295 -10.84 -10.46 -13.38
C ALA A 295 -10.51 -10.75 -14.86
N GLY A 296 -10.19 -9.74 -15.68
CA GLY A 296 -9.85 -9.97 -17.09
C GLY A 296 -8.77 -11.06 -17.28
N ALA A 297 -9.02 -12.00 -18.19
CA ALA A 297 -8.19 -13.18 -18.38
C ALA A 297 -6.98 -12.91 -19.29
N THR A 298 -7.08 -11.91 -20.16
CA THR A 298 -6.01 -11.51 -21.09
C THR A 298 -5.51 -10.09 -20.83
N PRO A 299 -4.26 -9.77 -21.20
CA PRO A 299 -3.76 -8.40 -21.16
C PRO A 299 -4.64 -7.42 -21.95
N ALA A 300 -5.20 -7.86 -23.08
CA ALA A 300 -6.10 -7.06 -23.92
C ALA A 300 -7.40 -6.70 -23.20
N GLU A 301 -8.04 -7.67 -22.54
CA GLU A 301 -9.26 -7.45 -21.76
C GLU A 301 -9.01 -6.49 -20.59
N ARG A 302 -7.92 -6.70 -19.84
CA ARG A 302 -7.57 -5.82 -18.72
C ARG A 302 -7.24 -4.40 -19.19
N HIS A 303 -6.48 -4.29 -20.26
CA HIS A 303 -6.14 -2.99 -20.85
C HIS A 303 -7.40 -2.23 -21.28
N ALA A 304 -8.30 -2.90 -22.02
CA ALA A 304 -9.57 -2.31 -22.43
C ALA A 304 -10.45 -1.94 -21.23
N GLY A 305 -10.49 -2.77 -20.19
CA GLY A 305 -11.21 -2.52 -18.94
C GLY A 305 -10.70 -1.30 -18.19
N ILE A 306 -9.38 -1.14 -18.07
CA ILE A 306 -8.76 0.02 -17.42
C ILE A 306 -9.06 1.30 -18.20
N GLU A 307 -9.00 1.26 -19.52
CA GLU A 307 -9.35 2.41 -20.34
C GLU A 307 -10.85 2.74 -20.29
N ALA A 308 -11.72 1.73 -20.25
CA ALA A 308 -13.15 1.91 -20.07
C ALA A 308 -13.46 2.56 -18.72
N PHE A 309 -12.90 2.02 -17.63
CA PHE A 309 -13.04 2.60 -16.30
C PHE A 309 -12.56 4.04 -16.26
N ALA A 310 -11.39 4.33 -16.84
CA ALA A 310 -10.83 5.67 -16.86
C ALA A 310 -11.70 6.67 -17.63
N ARG A 311 -12.39 6.23 -18.69
CA ARG A 311 -13.34 7.06 -19.46
C ARG A 311 -14.65 7.25 -18.68
N GLU A 312 -15.23 6.16 -18.20
CA GLU A 312 -16.50 6.13 -17.48
C GLU A 312 -16.41 6.96 -16.20
N ALA A 313 -15.36 6.76 -15.40
CA ALA A 313 -15.13 7.49 -14.17
C ALA A 313 -15.06 9.01 -14.39
N ARG A 314 -14.42 9.46 -15.48
CA ARG A 314 -14.38 10.89 -15.83
C ARG A 314 -15.73 11.39 -16.34
N ALA A 315 -16.37 10.65 -17.24
CA ALA A 315 -17.64 11.04 -17.84
C ALA A 315 -18.77 11.16 -16.81
N GLN A 316 -18.76 10.29 -15.80
CA GLN A 316 -19.76 10.25 -14.73
C GLN A 316 -19.41 11.15 -13.55
N GLY A 317 -18.25 11.83 -13.56
CA GLY A 317 -17.82 12.63 -12.42
C GLY A 317 -17.56 11.79 -11.17
N HIS A 318 -17.06 10.56 -11.33
CA HIS A 318 -16.83 9.61 -10.24
C HIS A 318 -15.88 10.22 -9.20
N ALA A 319 -16.43 10.58 -8.03
CA ALA A 319 -15.75 11.44 -7.06
C ALA A 319 -14.42 10.86 -6.52
N LEU A 320 -14.23 9.53 -6.51
CA LEU A 320 -12.92 8.94 -6.20
C LEU A 320 -11.84 9.27 -7.24
N VAL A 321 -12.20 9.55 -8.49
CA VAL A 321 -11.24 9.85 -9.56
C VAL A 321 -11.16 11.36 -9.80
N THR A 322 -12.30 12.06 -9.74
CA THR A 322 -12.40 13.46 -10.16
C THR A 322 -12.23 14.48 -9.03
N GLN A 323 -12.38 14.08 -7.77
CA GLN A 323 -12.30 14.99 -6.61
C GLN A 323 -11.30 14.48 -5.57
N SER A 324 -11.54 13.28 -5.03
CA SER A 324 -10.79 12.72 -3.91
C SER A 324 -9.31 12.55 -4.27
N ALA A 325 -9.01 12.19 -5.52
CA ALA A 325 -7.65 11.90 -5.96
C ALA A 325 -6.78 13.15 -5.84
N GLU A 326 -7.24 14.25 -6.41
CA GLU A 326 -6.54 15.52 -6.33
C GLU A 326 -6.43 16.02 -4.89
N VAL A 327 -7.51 15.96 -4.11
CA VAL A 327 -7.48 16.45 -2.72
C VAL A 327 -6.48 15.66 -1.87
N TRP A 328 -6.45 14.34 -1.98
CA TRP A 328 -5.54 13.51 -1.20
C TRP A 328 -4.07 13.69 -1.62
N LEU A 329 -3.82 13.89 -2.92
CA LEU A 329 -2.49 14.26 -3.42
C LEU A 329 -2.02 15.59 -2.80
N GLN A 330 -2.87 16.62 -2.86
CA GLN A 330 -2.56 17.94 -2.31
C GLN A 330 -2.42 17.92 -0.78
N ASP A 331 -3.23 17.14 -0.07
CA ASP A 331 -3.10 16.95 1.38
C ASP A 331 -1.71 16.39 1.74
N ARG A 332 -1.19 15.45 0.94
CA ARG A 332 0.13 14.85 1.16
C ARG A 332 1.27 15.80 0.84
N ILE A 333 1.17 16.56 -0.24
CA ILE A 333 2.13 17.64 -0.57
C ILE A 333 2.15 18.66 0.58
N PHE A 334 0.97 19.13 0.99
CA PHE A 334 0.81 20.10 2.08
C PHE A 334 1.39 19.58 3.41
N LEU A 335 1.21 18.30 3.73
CA LEU A 335 1.82 17.67 4.91
C LEU A 335 3.34 17.83 4.87
N LEU A 336 4.01 17.33 3.83
CA LEU A 336 5.48 17.37 3.76
C LEU A 336 6.01 18.80 3.77
N ASP A 337 5.37 19.68 3.02
CA ASP A 337 5.67 21.11 3.01
C ASP A 337 5.60 21.74 4.41
N SER A 338 4.58 21.38 5.19
CA SER A 338 4.40 21.89 6.55
C SER A 338 5.44 21.31 7.51
N LEU A 339 5.74 20.02 7.40
CA LEU A 339 6.76 19.35 8.19
C LEU A 339 8.16 19.91 7.89
N GLU A 340 8.52 20.05 6.63
CA GLU A 340 9.83 20.54 6.18
C GLU A 340 10.08 21.98 6.61
N ARG A 341 9.04 22.83 6.62
CA ARG A 341 9.14 24.21 7.14
C ARG A 341 9.09 24.31 8.67
N GLY A 342 8.87 23.20 9.38
CA GLY A 342 8.64 23.21 10.83
C GLY A 342 7.36 23.93 11.24
N ALA A 343 6.39 24.09 10.33
CA ALA A 343 5.11 24.73 10.56
C ALA A 343 4.14 23.77 11.28
N VAL A 344 4.53 23.36 12.49
CA VAL A 344 3.85 22.34 13.29
C VAL A 344 3.65 22.81 14.73
N PRO A 345 2.68 22.23 15.47
CA PRO A 345 2.54 22.52 16.89
C PRO A 345 3.80 22.16 17.69
N GLY A 346 4.09 22.95 18.75
CA GLY A 346 5.27 22.75 19.60
C GLY A 346 5.40 21.35 20.19
N ALA A 347 4.27 20.68 20.42
CA ALA A 347 4.21 19.29 20.89
C ALA A 347 4.89 18.28 19.96
N VAL A 348 5.17 18.60 18.69
CA VAL A 348 5.87 17.71 17.75
C VAL A 348 7.10 18.34 17.11
N ALA A 349 7.45 19.57 17.49
CA ALA A 349 8.56 20.31 16.89
C ALA A 349 9.91 19.58 17.02
N GLU A 350 10.18 18.96 18.17
CA GLU A 350 11.40 18.17 18.39
C GLU A 350 11.50 16.97 17.43
N LEU A 351 10.40 16.22 17.27
CA LEU A 351 10.34 15.09 16.35
C LEU A 351 10.53 15.55 14.90
N VAL A 352 9.88 16.65 14.50
CA VAL A 352 9.99 17.19 13.14
C VAL A 352 11.41 17.69 12.87
N ALA A 353 12.05 18.36 13.82
CA ALA A 353 13.44 18.78 13.70
C ALA A 353 14.43 17.59 13.60
N ALA A 354 14.09 16.46 14.21
CA ALA A 354 14.90 15.24 14.14
C ALA A 354 14.67 14.42 12.85
N SER A 355 13.67 14.75 12.03
CA SER A 355 13.28 13.99 10.82
C SER A 355 13.96 14.48 9.55
N ASP A 356 14.26 13.58 8.61
CA ASP A 356 14.78 13.91 7.28
C ASP A 356 13.69 13.89 6.20
N PHE A 357 13.27 15.07 5.75
CA PHE A 357 12.23 15.25 4.71
C PHE A 357 12.76 15.33 3.28
N ARG A 358 14.09 15.32 3.07
CA ARG A 358 14.68 15.44 1.72
C ARG A 358 14.42 14.20 0.87
N ARG A 359 14.37 13.04 1.52
CA ARG A 359 14.13 11.72 0.91
C ARG A 359 13.23 10.91 1.82
N THR A 360 11.97 10.83 1.44
CA THR A 360 10.92 10.21 2.24
C THR A 360 10.43 8.90 1.62
N GLY A 361 10.14 7.93 2.48
CA GLY A 361 9.31 6.78 2.15
C GLY A 361 7.86 7.22 2.03
N GLN A 362 7.17 6.70 1.02
CA GLN A 362 5.77 6.97 0.79
C GLN A 362 5.03 5.65 0.82
N MET A 363 3.95 5.55 1.58
CA MET A 363 3.12 4.37 1.59
C MET A 363 1.66 4.68 1.82
N GLY A 364 0.82 3.70 1.52
CA GLY A 364 -0.59 3.76 1.89
C GLY A 364 -1.31 2.50 1.52
N MET A 365 -2.50 2.36 2.10
CA MET A 365 -3.38 1.22 1.88
C MET A 365 -4.55 1.62 1.00
N SER A 366 -4.93 0.74 0.08
CA SER A 366 -6.05 0.96 -0.84
C SER A 366 -5.90 2.31 -1.56
N TYR A 367 -6.86 3.22 -1.37
CA TYR A 367 -6.83 4.57 -1.90
C TYR A 367 -5.58 5.39 -1.49
N GLY A 368 -5.03 5.18 -0.30
CA GLY A 368 -3.74 5.75 0.10
C GLY A 368 -2.55 5.16 -0.66
N GLY A 369 -2.63 3.91 -1.12
CA GLY A 369 -1.64 3.27 -1.97
C GLY A 369 -1.64 3.85 -3.39
N SER A 370 -2.84 4.13 -3.92
CA SER A 370 -3.04 4.90 -5.15
C SER A 370 -2.40 6.30 -5.06
N THR A 371 -2.70 7.01 -3.96
CA THR A 371 -2.15 8.34 -3.65
C THR A 371 -0.62 8.31 -3.55
N THR A 372 -0.04 7.22 -3.03
CA THR A 372 1.42 7.01 -2.98
C THR A 372 2.03 6.98 -4.37
N GLY A 373 1.44 6.23 -5.30
CA GLY A 373 1.93 6.16 -6.68
C GLY A 373 1.79 7.49 -7.43
N ALA A 374 0.72 8.24 -7.19
CA ALA A 374 0.54 9.58 -7.76
C ALA A 374 1.57 10.57 -7.20
N PHE A 375 1.72 10.63 -5.87
CA PHE A 375 2.66 11.51 -5.20
C PHE A 375 4.10 11.30 -5.68
N CYS A 376 4.56 10.04 -5.74
CA CYS A 376 5.93 9.71 -6.12
C CYS A 376 6.31 10.10 -7.55
N ARG A 377 5.35 10.50 -8.38
CA ARG A 377 5.62 11.00 -9.72
C ARG A 377 5.77 12.51 -9.79
N VAL A 378 5.08 13.24 -8.91
CA VAL A 378 5.00 14.70 -8.99
C VAL A 378 5.89 15.39 -7.97
N ASP A 379 6.36 14.65 -6.96
CA ASP A 379 7.19 15.19 -5.89
C ASP A 379 8.50 14.41 -5.75
N ALA A 380 9.62 15.11 -5.97
CA ALA A 380 10.96 14.54 -5.95
C ALA A 380 11.42 14.08 -4.55
N ARG A 381 10.71 14.47 -3.47
CA ARG A 381 10.98 13.98 -2.12
C ARG A 381 10.60 12.51 -1.95
N CYS A 382 9.84 11.90 -2.86
CA CYS A 382 9.61 10.45 -2.82
C CYS A 382 10.88 9.69 -3.20
N ALA A 383 11.47 9.01 -2.22
CA ALA A 383 12.67 8.19 -2.41
C ALA A 383 12.36 6.70 -2.57
N ALA A 384 11.23 6.23 -2.05
CA ALA A 384 10.74 4.87 -2.21
C ALA A 384 9.22 4.82 -1.93
N GLY A 385 8.46 4.04 -2.70
CA GLY A 385 6.99 3.95 -2.59
C GLY A 385 6.47 2.54 -2.31
N VAL A 386 5.47 2.40 -1.44
CA VAL A 386 4.75 1.15 -1.19
C VAL A 386 3.25 1.33 -1.36
N ASN A 387 2.67 0.56 -2.26
CA ASN A 387 1.24 0.47 -2.47
C ASN A 387 0.70 -0.84 -1.86
N LEU A 388 -0.03 -0.72 -0.76
CA LEU A 388 -0.70 -1.85 -0.08
C LEU A 388 -2.11 -2.01 -0.65
N ASP A 389 -2.22 -2.86 -1.67
CA ASP A 389 -3.45 -3.30 -2.31
C ASP A 389 -4.35 -2.18 -2.87
N GLY A 390 -3.74 -1.08 -3.33
CA GLY A 390 -4.43 0.05 -3.92
C GLY A 390 -4.47 0.04 -5.44
N ARG A 391 -5.67 0.03 -6.03
CA ARG A 391 -5.86 0.30 -7.47
C ARG A 391 -5.51 1.76 -7.80
N ASP A 392 -4.94 2.00 -8.98
CA ASP A 392 -4.69 3.35 -9.50
C ASP A 392 -6.01 4.10 -9.81
N PHE A 393 -6.47 4.89 -8.86
CA PHE A 393 -7.61 5.81 -8.98
C PHE A 393 -7.22 7.20 -9.47
N HIS A 394 -5.94 7.57 -9.39
CA HIS A 394 -5.47 8.87 -9.87
C HIS A 394 -5.29 8.86 -11.39
N LEU A 395 -5.09 7.68 -11.98
CA LEU A 395 -4.92 7.41 -13.41
C LEU A 395 -3.71 8.08 -14.04
N GLN A 396 -2.98 8.91 -13.29
CA GLN A 396 -1.75 9.56 -13.74
C GLN A 396 -0.65 8.52 -13.98
N GLY A 397 -0.63 7.43 -13.20
CA GLY A 397 0.32 6.33 -13.30
C GLY A 397 0.14 5.44 -14.53
N LEU A 398 -0.98 5.57 -15.24
CA LEU A 398 -1.32 4.72 -16.37
C LEU A 398 -0.30 4.86 -17.51
N LYS A 399 0.26 3.72 -17.92
CA LYS A 399 1.28 3.55 -18.96
C LYS A 399 2.54 4.40 -18.75
N ARG A 400 2.89 4.68 -17.49
CA ARG A 400 4.01 5.55 -17.12
C ARG A 400 4.76 4.99 -15.92
N SER A 401 6.06 5.24 -15.85
CA SER A 401 6.92 4.73 -14.78
C SER A 401 6.95 5.68 -13.59
N VAL A 402 6.88 5.13 -12.37
CA VAL A 402 7.23 5.88 -11.15
C VAL A 402 8.75 6.04 -11.11
N PRO A 403 9.30 7.25 -10.83
CA PRO A 403 10.74 7.49 -10.88
C PRO A 403 11.53 6.85 -9.73
N ALA A 404 10.87 6.50 -8.63
CA ALA A 404 11.48 5.87 -7.46
C ALA A 404 11.27 4.34 -7.45
N PRO A 405 12.06 3.59 -6.64
CA PRO A 405 11.75 2.21 -6.29
C PRO A 405 10.32 2.08 -5.76
N PHE A 406 9.62 1.03 -6.19
CA PHE A 406 8.18 0.91 -5.91
C PHE A 406 7.76 -0.53 -5.65
N MET A 407 7.09 -0.79 -4.54
CA MET A 407 6.53 -2.10 -4.20
C MET A 407 5.00 -2.06 -4.25
N MET A 408 4.41 -2.96 -5.03
CA MET A 408 2.98 -3.23 -5.08
C MET A 408 2.72 -4.57 -4.38
N LEU A 409 1.92 -4.54 -3.32
CA LEU A 409 1.54 -5.71 -2.55
C LEU A 409 0.03 -5.94 -2.71
N TYR A 410 -0.35 -7.03 -3.38
CA TYR A 410 -1.71 -7.32 -3.79
C TYR A 410 -2.39 -8.35 -2.90
N SER A 411 -3.69 -8.20 -2.66
CA SER A 411 -4.56 -9.27 -2.20
C SER A 411 -4.64 -10.40 -3.24
N ASP A 412 -5.17 -11.53 -2.82
CA ASP A 412 -5.30 -12.71 -3.66
C ASP A 412 -6.25 -12.44 -4.85
N PHE A 413 -5.74 -12.56 -6.07
CA PHE A 413 -6.51 -12.27 -7.27
C PHE A 413 -7.71 -13.20 -7.47
N GLY A 414 -7.61 -14.46 -7.03
CA GLY A 414 -8.72 -15.41 -7.14
C GLY A 414 -9.86 -15.03 -6.20
N ILE A 415 -9.53 -14.64 -4.96
CA ILE A 415 -10.51 -14.11 -4.02
C ILE A 415 -11.18 -12.85 -4.58
N LEU A 416 -10.38 -11.92 -5.12
CA LEU A 416 -10.88 -10.66 -5.67
C LEU A 416 -11.78 -10.87 -6.90
N ALA A 417 -11.43 -11.80 -7.78
CA ALA A 417 -12.25 -12.13 -8.94
C ALA A 417 -13.60 -12.75 -8.54
N ASN A 418 -13.58 -13.69 -7.58
CA ASN A 418 -14.80 -14.28 -7.03
C ASN A 418 -15.73 -13.23 -6.40
N MET A 419 -15.17 -12.20 -5.76
CA MET A 419 -15.95 -11.08 -5.20
C MET A 419 -16.70 -10.28 -6.26
N VAL A 420 -16.19 -10.21 -7.49
CA VAL A 420 -16.85 -9.51 -8.60
C VAL A 420 -17.68 -10.44 -9.50
N GLY A 421 -17.91 -11.67 -9.05
CA GLY A 421 -18.76 -12.66 -9.72
C GLY A 421 -18.08 -13.41 -10.87
N GLU A 422 -16.75 -13.39 -10.94
CA GLU A 422 -15.98 -14.02 -12.01
C GLU A 422 -15.13 -15.18 -11.44
N ASP A 423 -15.41 -16.41 -11.88
CA ASP A 423 -14.59 -17.58 -11.56
C ASP A 423 -13.53 -17.79 -12.65
N VAL A 424 -12.37 -17.16 -12.43
CA VAL A 424 -11.24 -17.16 -13.37
C VAL A 424 -10.05 -17.98 -12.85
N GLY A 425 -10.26 -18.81 -11.83
CA GLY A 425 -9.21 -19.62 -11.20
C GLY A 425 -8.18 -18.76 -10.46
N GLU A 426 -6.88 -18.94 -10.75
CA GLU A 426 -5.78 -18.11 -10.21
C GLU A 426 -5.24 -17.15 -11.28
N PRO A 427 -5.75 -15.91 -11.38
CA PRO A 427 -5.21 -14.93 -12.32
C PRO A 427 -3.70 -14.74 -12.16
N SER A 428 -3.01 -14.49 -13.27
CA SER A 428 -1.58 -14.15 -13.29
C SER A 428 -1.30 -12.64 -13.31
N MET A 429 -2.35 -11.83 -13.41
CA MET A 429 -2.31 -10.41 -13.72
C MET A 429 -2.96 -9.58 -12.62
N GLY A 430 -2.34 -8.45 -12.29
CA GLY A 430 -2.82 -7.52 -11.27
C GLY A 430 -3.61 -6.36 -11.87
N TYR A 431 -4.43 -5.71 -11.04
CA TYR A 431 -5.23 -4.55 -11.46
C TYR A 431 -4.41 -3.27 -11.70
N ASN A 432 -3.10 -3.29 -11.40
CA ASN A 432 -2.15 -2.20 -11.70
C ASN A 432 -1.10 -2.61 -12.75
N ASP A 433 -1.35 -3.65 -13.56
CA ASP A 433 -0.40 -4.12 -14.56
C ASP A 433 0.05 -3.02 -15.54
N PHE A 434 -0.84 -2.08 -15.84
CA PHE A 434 -0.56 -0.92 -16.69
C PHE A 434 -0.27 0.36 -15.92
N SER A 435 -0.19 0.30 -14.59
CA SER A 435 0.11 1.46 -13.74
C SER A 435 1.51 1.34 -13.16
N TYR A 436 2.14 2.48 -12.92
CA TYR A 436 3.42 2.63 -12.22
C TYR A 436 4.66 2.09 -12.95
N GLU A 437 4.48 1.32 -14.02
CA GLU A 437 5.52 0.97 -14.97
C GLU A 437 5.04 1.17 -16.39
N ARG A 438 5.97 1.49 -17.29
CA ARG A 438 5.68 1.56 -18.72
C ARG A 438 5.52 0.13 -19.24
N PRO A 439 4.45 -0.21 -19.98
CA PRO A 439 4.21 -1.59 -20.41
C PRO A 439 5.35 -2.18 -21.24
N GLU A 440 6.02 -1.36 -22.05
CA GLU A 440 7.17 -1.80 -22.85
C GLU A 440 8.42 -2.12 -22.01
N LEU A 441 8.45 -1.69 -20.75
CA LEU A 441 9.52 -1.99 -19.79
C LEU A 441 9.06 -2.94 -18.68
N ALA A 442 7.82 -3.43 -18.72
CA ALA A 442 7.24 -4.12 -17.59
C ALA A 442 8.09 -5.33 -17.17
N GLY A 443 8.45 -5.37 -15.88
CA GLY A 443 9.25 -6.45 -15.29
C GLY A 443 10.75 -6.43 -15.64
N LEU A 444 11.27 -5.38 -16.28
CA LEU A 444 12.71 -5.21 -16.49
C LEU A 444 13.39 -4.43 -15.36
N ARG A 445 12.62 -3.70 -14.55
CA ARG A 445 13.14 -2.92 -13.43
C ARG A 445 13.34 -3.80 -12.21
N GLU A 446 14.58 -3.85 -11.72
CA GLU A 446 14.95 -4.57 -10.49
C GLU A 446 14.48 -3.86 -9.21
N ASP A 447 14.08 -2.58 -9.32
CA ASP A 447 13.60 -1.73 -8.24
C ASP A 447 12.06 -1.61 -8.19
N VAL A 448 11.35 -2.38 -9.03
CA VAL A 448 9.88 -2.50 -9.00
C VAL A 448 9.47 -3.91 -8.60
N TYR A 449 8.76 -4.00 -7.47
CA TYR A 449 8.35 -5.28 -6.88
C TYR A 449 6.84 -5.45 -7.01
N ARG A 450 6.40 -6.58 -7.55
CA ARG A 450 4.99 -6.96 -7.63
C ARG A 450 4.79 -8.28 -6.89
N LEU A 451 4.12 -8.21 -5.74
CA LEU A 451 3.95 -9.33 -4.83
C LEU A 451 2.47 -9.51 -4.53
N MET A 452 1.97 -10.74 -4.56
CA MET A 452 0.62 -11.10 -4.13
C MET A 452 0.69 -11.97 -2.88
N VAL A 453 -0.18 -11.69 -1.91
CA VAL A 453 -0.35 -12.50 -0.70
C VAL A 453 -1.50 -13.48 -0.90
N ARG A 454 -1.18 -14.78 -0.96
CA ARG A 454 -2.14 -15.88 -1.08
C ARG A 454 -3.07 -15.94 0.12
N GLY A 455 -4.36 -16.05 -0.14
CA GLY A 455 -5.38 -16.16 0.91
C GLY A 455 -5.62 -14.87 1.69
N ALA A 456 -5.11 -13.72 1.24
CA ALA A 456 -5.42 -12.41 1.81
C ALA A 456 -6.52 -11.72 1.00
N THR A 457 -7.54 -11.18 1.68
CA THR A 457 -8.46 -10.21 1.06
C THR A 457 -7.90 -8.79 1.18
N HIS A 458 -8.62 -7.80 0.62
CA HIS A 458 -8.28 -6.39 0.74
C HIS A 458 -8.15 -5.90 2.20
N ALA A 459 -9.03 -6.35 3.09
CA ALA A 459 -9.02 -5.94 4.50
C ALA A 459 -7.83 -6.51 5.30
N ALA A 460 -7.12 -7.51 4.76
CA ALA A 460 -5.99 -8.16 5.42
C ALA A 460 -4.80 -7.23 5.66
N TYR A 461 -4.70 -6.12 4.90
CA TYR A 461 -3.62 -5.13 4.98
C TYR A 461 -3.79 -4.09 6.12
N THR A 462 -4.80 -4.29 6.95
CA THR A 462 -5.14 -3.46 8.12
C THR A 462 -4.92 -4.26 9.40
N ASP A 463 -5.19 -3.67 10.56
CA ASP A 463 -5.13 -4.39 11.85
C ASP A 463 -6.37 -5.30 12.09
N ILE A 464 -7.39 -5.28 11.21
CA ILE A 464 -8.64 -6.07 11.32
C ILE A 464 -8.40 -7.59 11.53
N PRO A 465 -7.43 -8.27 10.89
CA PRO A 465 -7.18 -9.70 11.08
C PRO A 465 -6.94 -10.11 12.53
N LEU A 466 -6.52 -9.17 13.39
CA LEU A 466 -6.28 -9.42 14.80
C LEU A 466 -7.58 -9.53 15.61
N PHE A 467 -8.65 -8.86 15.16
CA PHE A 467 -9.90 -8.71 15.89
C PHE A 467 -10.99 -9.71 15.49
N LEU A 468 -10.79 -10.51 14.43
CA LEU A 468 -11.74 -11.53 13.97
C LEU A 468 -11.18 -12.94 14.12
N ARG A 469 -12.05 -13.95 14.22
CA ARG A 469 -11.69 -15.38 14.28
C ARG A 469 -12.56 -16.28 13.42
N GLY A 470 -12.00 -17.44 13.10
CA GLY A 470 -12.68 -18.54 12.42
C GLY A 470 -13.23 -18.13 11.05
N TRP A 471 -14.37 -18.70 10.68
CA TRP A 471 -15.00 -18.45 9.37
C TRP A 471 -15.31 -16.97 9.11
N LEU A 472 -15.57 -16.18 10.16
CA LEU A 472 -15.85 -14.74 9.99
C LEU A 472 -14.59 -13.98 9.59
N ARG A 473 -13.43 -14.32 10.16
CA ARG A 473 -12.15 -13.80 9.70
C ARG A 473 -11.91 -14.21 8.26
N ASP A 474 -12.13 -15.48 7.92
CA ASP A 474 -11.88 -16.00 6.57
C ASP A 474 -12.72 -15.25 5.52
N LEU A 475 -13.96 -14.90 5.89
CA LEU A 475 -14.84 -14.11 5.05
C LEU A 475 -14.35 -12.66 4.86
N VAL A 476 -13.86 -12.02 5.93
CA VAL A 476 -13.52 -10.59 5.90
C VAL A 476 -12.09 -10.33 5.44
N THR A 477 -11.11 -11.05 6.01
CA THR A 477 -9.67 -10.83 5.80
C THR A 477 -9.01 -11.95 4.99
N GLY A 478 -9.74 -13.02 4.67
CA GLY A 478 -9.21 -14.19 3.97
C GLY A 478 -8.65 -15.26 4.92
N PRO A 479 -8.38 -16.47 4.41
CA PRO A 479 -7.95 -17.62 5.22
C PRO A 479 -6.54 -17.50 5.83
N ILE A 480 -5.69 -16.57 5.39
CA ILE A 480 -4.36 -16.37 5.96
C ILE A 480 -4.42 -16.04 7.46
N ASP A 481 -3.59 -16.70 8.28
CA ASP A 481 -3.47 -16.41 9.71
C ASP A 481 -3.21 -14.91 9.97
N GLY A 482 -3.97 -14.32 10.90
CA GLY A 482 -3.90 -12.88 11.15
C GLY A 482 -2.54 -12.44 11.69
N ALA A 483 -1.91 -13.24 12.56
CA ALA A 483 -0.57 -12.92 13.05
C ALA A 483 0.48 -13.09 11.94
N THR A 484 0.36 -14.14 11.12
CA THR A 484 1.21 -14.34 9.94
C THR A 484 1.08 -13.20 8.93
N MET A 485 -0.14 -12.74 8.65
CA MET A 485 -0.39 -11.62 7.73
C MET A 485 0.28 -10.34 8.22
N ILE A 486 0.10 -9.98 9.49
CA ILE A 486 0.72 -8.78 10.08
C ILE A 486 2.25 -8.90 10.06
N ALA A 487 2.81 -10.06 10.42
CA ALA A 487 4.26 -10.27 10.38
C ALA A 487 4.82 -10.15 8.95
N LEU A 488 4.18 -10.79 7.98
CA LEU A 488 4.55 -10.75 6.56
C LEU A 488 4.55 -9.31 6.03
N GLN A 489 3.47 -8.55 6.29
CA GLN A 489 3.37 -7.16 5.86
C GLN A 489 4.47 -6.30 6.50
N ASN A 490 4.69 -6.44 7.81
CA ASN A 490 5.71 -5.68 8.52
C ASN A 490 7.13 -5.97 8.01
N ASP A 491 7.44 -7.24 7.75
CA ASP A 491 8.78 -7.68 7.29
C ASP A 491 9.06 -7.26 5.84
N LEU A 492 8.06 -7.30 4.96
CA LEU A 492 8.18 -6.81 3.58
C LEU A 492 8.37 -5.30 3.54
N VAL A 493 7.52 -4.55 4.23
CA VAL A 493 7.56 -3.09 4.20
C VAL A 493 8.84 -2.56 4.87
N SER A 494 9.21 -3.12 6.02
CA SER A 494 10.46 -2.73 6.69
C SER A 494 11.68 -3.08 5.85
N GLY A 495 11.73 -4.30 5.28
CA GLY A 495 12.84 -4.71 4.41
C GLY A 495 12.98 -3.85 3.16
N PHE A 496 11.86 -3.45 2.55
CA PHE A 496 11.85 -2.54 1.40
C PHE A 496 12.42 -1.17 1.76
N PHE A 497 11.95 -0.55 2.86
CA PHE A 497 12.44 0.77 3.27
C PHE A 497 13.87 0.74 3.81
N ASP A 498 14.28 -0.30 4.52
CA ASP A 498 15.67 -0.46 4.96
C ASP A 498 16.61 -0.54 3.73
N THR A 499 16.19 -1.20 2.65
CA THR A 499 16.95 -1.26 1.40
C THR A 499 17.00 0.08 0.68
N HIS A 500 15.83 0.69 0.41
CA HIS A 500 15.73 1.81 -0.54
C HIS A 500 15.85 3.21 0.09
N LEU A 501 15.58 3.34 1.40
CA LEU A 501 15.78 4.60 2.13
C LEU A 501 17.10 4.63 2.89
N ARG A 502 17.50 3.51 3.51
CA ARG A 502 18.72 3.44 4.32
C ARG A 502 19.92 2.84 3.60
N GLY A 503 19.73 2.20 2.44
CA GLY A 503 20.81 1.52 1.73
C GLY A 503 21.33 0.29 2.48
N ALA A 504 20.54 -0.30 3.37
CA ALA A 504 20.94 -1.44 4.17
C ALA A 504 20.80 -2.74 3.37
N ASP A 505 21.82 -3.59 3.38
CA ASP A 505 21.73 -4.95 2.84
C ASP A 505 21.07 -5.87 3.87
N VAL A 506 19.74 -5.93 3.79
CA VAL A 506 18.89 -6.78 4.65
C VAL A 506 18.42 -8.05 3.91
N GLY A 507 19.02 -8.36 2.74
CA GLY A 507 18.64 -9.49 1.91
C GLY A 507 17.25 -9.40 1.29
N PHE A 508 16.67 -8.20 1.18
CA PHE A 508 15.37 -7.95 0.57
C PHE A 508 15.43 -8.06 -0.98
N PRO A 509 14.39 -8.58 -1.65
CA PRO A 509 13.21 -9.28 -1.10
C PRO A 509 13.46 -10.78 -0.86
N ALA A 510 14.64 -11.29 -1.19
CA ALA A 510 14.93 -12.73 -1.22
C ALA A 510 14.74 -13.42 0.14
N ALA A 511 15.07 -12.74 1.25
CA ALA A 511 14.87 -13.26 2.61
C ALA A 511 13.37 -13.44 2.92
N GLN A 512 12.55 -12.44 2.62
CA GLN A 512 11.10 -12.46 2.86
C GLN A 512 10.40 -13.47 1.94
N LEU A 513 10.80 -13.55 0.68
CA LEU A 513 10.28 -14.56 -0.25
C LEU A 513 10.59 -15.99 0.21
N ARG A 514 11.74 -16.24 0.84
CA ARG A 514 12.04 -17.54 1.45
C ARG A 514 11.21 -17.79 2.72
N ALA A 515 11.11 -16.79 3.59
CA ALA A 515 10.40 -16.90 4.87
C ALA A 515 8.89 -17.15 4.67
N TYR A 516 8.29 -16.52 3.65
CA TYR A 516 6.86 -16.55 3.39
C TYR A 516 6.51 -17.22 2.06
N ARG A 517 7.31 -18.17 1.59
CA ARG A 517 7.16 -18.83 0.27
C ARG A 517 5.79 -19.46 0.01
N GLU A 518 5.08 -19.85 1.07
CA GLU A 518 3.74 -20.46 0.99
C GLU A 518 2.63 -19.41 0.86
N HIS A 519 2.93 -18.17 1.25
CA HIS A 519 1.98 -17.05 1.27
C HIS A 519 2.31 -15.99 0.21
N LEU A 520 3.54 -15.91 -0.30
CA LEU A 520 3.94 -14.90 -1.28
C LEU A 520 4.09 -15.47 -2.68
N ARG A 521 3.57 -14.73 -3.65
CA ARG A 521 3.77 -14.97 -5.08
C ARG A 521 4.35 -13.72 -5.73
N VAL A 522 5.44 -13.86 -6.46
CA VAL A 522 5.95 -12.81 -7.34
C VAL A 522 5.10 -12.79 -8.61
N ILE A 523 4.67 -11.60 -9.03
CA ILE A 523 3.93 -11.41 -10.27
C ILE A 523 4.90 -11.09 -11.40
N ASP A 524 4.95 -11.98 -12.39
CA ASP A 524 5.77 -11.81 -13.58
C ASP A 524 5.03 -10.99 -14.64
N SER A 525 5.62 -9.86 -15.04
CA SER A 525 5.07 -8.97 -16.06
C SER A 525 5.70 -9.18 -17.45
N ALA A 526 6.53 -10.21 -17.65
CA ALA A 526 7.13 -10.50 -18.95
C ALA A 526 6.09 -10.82 -20.04
N ALA A 527 5.04 -11.57 -19.70
CA ALA A 527 3.96 -11.89 -20.63
C ALA A 527 3.17 -10.62 -21.05
N LEU A 528 2.93 -9.72 -20.10
CA LEU A 528 2.33 -8.41 -20.36
C LEU A 528 3.21 -7.57 -21.30
N ARG A 529 4.52 -7.50 -21.04
CA ARG A 529 5.48 -6.79 -21.88
C ARG A 529 5.49 -7.35 -23.30
N GLY A 530 5.59 -8.68 -23.45
CA GLY A 530 5.58 -9.34 -24.75
C GLY A 530 4.32 -9.01 -25.54
N TRP A 531 3.14 -9.16 -24.92
CA TRP A 531 1.88 -8.78 -25.54
C TRP A 531 1.83 -7.30 -25.95
N TRP A 532 2.33 -6.38 -25.10
CA TRP A 532 2.37 -4.97 -25.41
C TRP A 532 3.23 -4.70 -26.65
N LEU A 533 4.43 -5.26 -26.71
CA LEU A 533 5.35 -5.08 -27.84
C LEU A 533 4.81 -5.67 -29.15
N ASP A 534 4.09 -6.80 -29.08
CA ASP A 534 3.45 -7.42 -30.24
C ASP A 534 2.29 -6.57 -30.79
N THR A 535 1.50 -5.97 -29.90
CA THR A 535 0.33 -5.15 -30.28
C THR A 535 0.66 -3.68 -30.52
N HIS A 536 1.79 -3.20 -29.99
CA HIS A 536 2.29 -1.83 -30.12
C HIS A 536 3.73 -1.84 -30.67
N PRO A 537 3.97 -2.33 -31.91
CA PRO A 537 5.32 -2.53 -32.46
C PRO A 537 6.13 -1.23 -32.66
N ARG A 538 5.51 -0.06 -32.45
CA ARG A 538 6.19 1.25 -32.42
C ARG A 538 6.87 1.54 -31.08
N ASP A 539 6.43 0.89 -30.01
CA ASP A 539 7.02 1.02 -28.68
C ASP A 539 8.21 0.07 -28.48
N ALA A 540 8.36 -0.93 -29.37
CA ALA A 540 9.51 -1.82 -29.40
C ALA A 540 10.81 -1.07 -29.70
N THR A 541 11.82 -1.32 -28.87
CA THR A 541 13.18 -0.85 -29.14
C THR A 541 13.71 -1.66 -30.32
N ARG A 542 14.08 -0.99 -31.41
CA ARG A 542 14.68 -1.65 -32.57
C ARG A 542 16.19 -1.63 -32.42
N GLN A 543 16.82 -2.80 -32.49
CA GLN A 543 18.27 -2.85 -32.56
C GLN A 543 18.72 -2.82 -34.02
N VAL A 544 19.68 -1.94 -34.30
CA VAL A 544 20.36 -1.89 -35.59
C VAL A 544 21.83 -2.08 -35.35
N THR A 545 22.35 -3.21 -35.82
CA THR A 545 23.79 -3.49 -35.76
C THR A 545 24.44 -3.02 -37.05
N LEU A 546 25.29 -2.00 -36.94
CA LEU A 546 26.12 -1.47 -38.01
C LEU A 546 27.48 -2.17 -37.97
N GLN A 547 27.89 -2.76 -39.09
CA GLN A 547 29.25 -3.30 -39.21
C GLN A 547 30.21 -2.16 -39.53
N THR A 548 31.22 -1.95 -38.71
CA THR A 548 32.22 -0.89 -38.90
C THR A 548 33.62 -1.50 -39.07
N ALA A 549 34.58 -0.72 -39.58
CA ALA A 549 35.97 -1.16 -39.68
C ALA A 549 36.62 -1.46 -38.32
N GLY A 550 36.08 -0.91 -37.22
CA GLY A 550 36.53 -1.14 -35.84
C GLY A 550 35.71 -2.18 -35.06
N GLY A 551 34.76 -2.87 -35.69
CA GLY A 551 33.85 -3.83 -35.04
C GLY A 551 32.37 -3.50 -35.22
N ASP A 552 31.49 -4.37 -34.72
CA ASP A 552 30.03 -4.17 -34.78
C ASP A 552 29.58 -3.13 -33.74
N VAL A 553 28.74 -2.18 -34.17
CA VAL A 553 28.12 -1.16 -33.31
C VAL A 553 26.61 -1.38 -33.30
N THR A 554 26.02 -1.65 -32.13
CA THR A 554 24.58 -1.85 -31.98
C THR A 554 23.90 -0.58 -31.49
N LEU A 555 22.97 -0.07 -32.28
CA LEU A 555 22.13 1.07 -31.97
C LEU A 555 20.80 0.60 -31.40
N ALA A 556 20.39 1.13 -30.26
CA ALA A 556 19.05 0.98 -29.75
C ALA A 556 18.19 2.16 -30.22
N LEU A 557 17.25 1.89 -31.12
CA LEU A 557 16.35 2.88 -31.68
C LEU A 557 15.01 2.83 -30.95
N TYR A 558 14.51 4.01 -30.58
CA TYR A 558 13.26 4.19 -29.84
C TYR A 558 12.23 4.88 -30.75
N PRO A 559 11.46 4.13 -31.56
CA PRO A 559 10.66 4.70 -32.64
C PRO A 559 9.58 5.67 -32.17
N ARG A 560 9.17 5.60 -30.91
CA ARG A 560 8.21 6.53 -30.31
C ARG A 560 8.84 7.85 -29.85
N ARG A 561 10.11 7.85 -29.44
CA ARG A 561 10.78 9.03 -28.87
C ARG A 561 11.32 9.97 -29.94
N SER A 562 11.69 9.41 -31.09
CA SER A 562 12.23 10.16 -32.22
C SER A 562 11.79 9.54 -33.54
N PRO A 563 10.48 9.52 -33.86
CA PRO A 563 9.93 8.74 -34.97
C PRO A 563 10.55 9.08 -36.31
N GLU A 564 10.76 10.38 -36.58
CA GLU A 564 11.34 10.86 -37.82
C GLU A 564 12.84 10.56 -37.91
N ALA A 565 13.58 10.76 -36.82
CA ALA A 565 15.01 10.45 -36.79
C ALA A 565 15.26 8.94 -36.93
N VAL A 566 14.46 8.11 -36.25
CA VAL A 566 14.52 6.65 -36.35
C VAL A 566 14.11 6.18 -37.74
N ALA A 567 13.04 6.73 -38.33
CA ALA A 567 12.62 6.38 -39.69
C ALA A 567 13.68 6.76 -40.72
N ARG A 568 14.29 7.95 -40.60
CA ARG A 568 15.33 8.45 -41.51
C ARG A 568 16.63 7.66 -41.37
N LEU A 569 17.04 7.34 -40.14
CA LEU A 569 18.19 6.47 -39.89
C LEU A 569 17.94 5.08 -40.49
N LEU A 570 16.77 4.48 -40.23
CA LEU A 570 16.43 3.17 -40.79
C LEU A 570 16.36 3.18 -42.33
N SER A 571 15.88 4.26 -42.95
CA SER A 571 15.87 4.39 -44.41
C SER A 571 17.28 4.54 -44.98
N GLN A 572 18.16 5.32 -44.32
CA GLN A 572 19.56 5.46 -44.72
C GLN A 572 20.34 4.15 -44.54
N VAL A 573 20.10 3.41 -43.45
CA VAL A 573 20.66 2.06 -43.25
C VAL A 573 20.16 1.10 -44.33
N ALA A 574 18.87 1.15 -44.67
CA ALA A 574 18.29 0.28 -45.70
C ALA A 574 18.79 0.62 -47.12
N ALA A 575 19.06 1.91 -47.39
CA ALA A 575 19.66 2.39 -48.63
C ALA A 575 21.15 2.06 -48.76
N GLY A 576 21.82 1.71 -47.65
CA GLY A 576 23.26 1.44 -47.61
C GLY A 576 24.10 2.72 -47.49
N ASP A 577 23.47 3.85 -47.18
CA ASP A 577 24.10 5.18 -47.11
C ASP A 577 24.91 5.38 -45.82
N LEU A 578 24.71 4.52 -44.83
CA LEU A 578 25.43 4.54 -43.56
C LEU A 578 26.50 3.46 -43.54
N ASP A 579 27.74 3.87 -43.82
CA ASP A 579 28.93 3.10 -43.50
C ASP A 579 29.46 3.55 -42.12
N GLY A 580 29.92 2.64 -41.27
CA GLY A 580 30.32 2.97 -39.90
C GLY A 580 31.49 3.94 -39.74
N ARG A 581 31.96 4.60 -40.82
CA ARG A 581 33.09 5.55 -40.81
C ARG A 581 32.67 6.93 -40.31
N PHE A 582 31.39 7.26 -40.34
CA PHE A 582 30.86 8.58 -39.93
C PHE A 582 30.67 8.76 -38.42
N LEU A 583 30.75 7.70 -37.61
CA LEU A 583 30.73 7.79 -36.15
C LEU A 583 32.16 7.88 -35.62
N SER A 584 32.78 9.05 -35.80
CA SER A 584 34.08 9.32 -35.19
C SER A 584 33.94 10.36 -34.09
N ARG A 585 34.41 9.97 -32.90
CA ARG A 585 34.65 10.74 -31.66
C ARG A 585 33.51 10.79 -30.61
N VAL A 586 33.80 10.14 -29.48
CA VAL A 586 33.16 10.32 -28.18
C VAL A 586 34.18 11.04 -27.30
N ALA A 587 33.96 12.32 -26.98
CA ALA A 587 34.81 13.05 -26.05
C ALA A 587 34.18 13.03 -24.65
N VAL A 588 34.95 12.62 -23.64
CA VAL A 588 34.59 12.72 -22.24
C VAL A 588 35.22 14.01 -21.70
N GLY A 589 34.38 15.01 -21.39
CA GLY A 589 34.81 16.32 -20.86
C GLY A 589 34.04 17.48 -21.48
N GLU A 590 33.76 18.51 -20.68
CA GLU A 590 32.77 19.58 -20.86
C GLU A 590 32.48 20.04 -22.31
N GLY A 591 31.21 19.93 -22.70
CA GLY A 591 30.66 20.47 -23.95
C GLY A 591 30.62 19.44 -25.09
N VAL A 592 29.53 18.68 -25.18
CA VAL A 592 29.31 17.73 -26.29
C VAL A 592 28.87 18.49 -27.55
N GLN A 593 29.69 18.45 -28.60
CA GLN A 593 29.27 18.72 -29.99
C GLN A 593 29.63 17.50 -30.85
N LEU A 594 28.66 17.06 -31.67
CA LEU A 594 28.89 16.12 -32.77
C LEU A 594 29.35 16.91 -33.99
N ALA A 595 30.50 16.56 -34.57
CA ALA A 595 30.92 17.05 -35.88
C ALA A 595 30.89 15.88 -36.87
N LEU A 596 30.08 16.00 -37.92
CA LEU A 596 30.11 15.14 -39.11
C LEU A 596 31.16 15.71 -40.07
N GLU A 597 32.27 15.01 -40.27
CA GLU A 597 33.26 15.41 -41.27
C GLU A 597 33.10 14.61 -42.57
N GLY A 598 32.77 15.34 -43.65
CA GLY A 598 33.22 15.02 -45.00
C GLY A 598 32.16 14.60 -46.03
N GLY A 599 31.76 15.55 -46.88
CA GLY A 599 31.21 15.30 -48.23
C GLY A 599 29.70 15.48 -48.35
N ALA A 600 29.30 16.58 -49.00
CA ALA A 600 27.96 17.02 -49.37
C ALA A 600 26.80 15.98 -49.33
N ASP A 601 25.71 16.40 -48.69
CA ASP A 601 24.32 15.94 -48.84
C ASP A 601 23.69 14.99 -47.78
N ALA A 602 24.26 14.86 -46.58
CA ALA A 602 23.56 14.21 -45.45
C ALA A 602 23.37 15.14 -44.25
N VAL A 603 22.41 16.07 -44.35
CA VAL A 603 21.93 16.86 -43.20
C VAL A 603 20.75 16.12 -42.57
N LEU A 604 20.93 15.64 -41.33
CA LEU A 604 19.83 15.20 -40.47
C LEU A 604 19.10 16.44 -39.95
N ASP A 605 18.24 17.02 -40.78
CA ASP A 605 17.33 18.10 -40.37
C ASP A 605 16.34 17.56 -39.32
N ALA A 606 16.46 18.04 -38.07
CA ALA A 606 15.68 17.60 -36.92
C ALA A 606 14.37 18.41 -36.85
N GLY A 607 13.24 17.77 -37.18
CA GLY A 607 11.92 18.38 -37.11
C GLY A 607 11.49 18.69 -35.66
N GLU A 608 10.83 19.83 -35.48
CA GLU A 608 10.30 20.27 -34.18
C GLU A 608 9.15 19.35 -33.70
N SER A 609 9.29 18.80 -32.48
CA SER A 609 8.17 18.27 -31.70
C SER A 609 8.30 18.71 -30.25
N ARG A 610 7.34 19.52 -29.78
CA ARG A 610 7.23 19.94 -28.38
C ARG A 610 6.34 18.94 -27.64
N ASP A 611 6.94 18.06 -26.83
CA ASP A 611 6.23 17.27 -25.83
C ASP A 611 6.59 17.81 -24.43
N PRO A 612 5.64 18.22 -23.57
CA PRO A 612 5.92 18.92 -22.30
C PRO A 612 6.62 18.08 -21.21
N GLU A 613 6.96 16.81 -21.46
CA GLU A 613 7.48 15.90 -20.42
C GLU A 613 9.01 15.78 -20.35
N PHE A 614 9.76 16.56 -21.15
CA PHE A 614 11.21 16.67 -21.04
C PHE A 614 11.64 18.14 -21.20
N GLU A 615 11.68 18.89 -20.10
CA GLU A 615 12.55 20.06 -20.06
C GLU A 615 14.00 19.56 -20.11
N ASN A 616 14.57 19.64 -21.31
CA ASN A 616 15.98 19.49 -21.70
C ASN A 616 16.46 18.07 -22.09
N GLY A 617 16.14 17.63 -23.32
CA GLY A 617 17.08 16.86 -24.14
C GLY A 617 16.51 15.80 -25.11
N TRP A 618 17.03 15.78 -26.33
CA TRP A 618 16.80 14.74 -27.36
C TRP A 618 17.91 13.68 -27.26
N GLY A 619 17.61 12.38 -27.30
CA GLY A 619 18.66 11.34 -27.20
C GLY A 619 18.45 10.07 -28.02
N VAL A 620 19.49 9.68 -28.77
CA VAL A 620 19.72 8.32 -29.28
C VAL A 620 20.76 7.66 -28.35
N VAL A 621 20.51 6.43 -27.92
CA VAL A 621 21.41 5.71 -27.00
C VAL A 621 22.29 4.75 -27.81
N PHE A 622 23.61 4.90 -27.66
CA PHE A 622 24.60 4.03 -28.28
C PHE A 622 25.04 2.97 -27.26
N LEU A 623 24.95 1.69 -27.64
CA LEU A 623 25.55 0.58 -26.89
C LEU A 623 26.83 0.19 -27.60
N LEU A 624 27.97 0.50 -26.99
CA LEU A 624 29.28 0.11 -27.51
C LEU A 624 29.62 -1.30 -27.00
N PRO A 625 30.32 -2.14 -27.79
CA PRO A 625 30.74 -3.46 -27.36
C PRO A 625 31.66 -3.39 -26.12
N PRO A 626 31.70 -4.44 -25.28
CA PRO A 626 32.57 -4.47 -24.12
C PRO A 626 34.03 -4.42 -24.58
N THR A 627 34.76 -3.41 -24.10
CA THR A 627 36.22 -3.42 -24.19
C THR A 627 36.77 -4.52 -23.30
N VAL A 628 37.84 -5.17 -23.73
CA VAL A 628 38.40 -6.42 -23.14
C VAL A 628 38.76 -6.33 -21.64
N GLU A 629 38.64 -5.18 -20.98
CA GLU A 629 38.83 -5.00 -19.53
C GLU A 629 37.75 -4.19 -18.78
N GLY A 630 36.54 -4.01 -19.32
CA GLY A 630 35.49 -3.30 -18.58
C GLY A 630 34.11 -3.46 -19.20
N GLY A 631 33.09 -3.58 -18.35
CA GLY A 631 31.69 -3.81 -18.74
C GLY A 631 31.11 -2.79 -19.73
N PRO A 632 29.86 -2.99 -20.20
CA PRO A 632 29.29 -2.21 -21.30
C PRO A 632 29.26 -0.71 -20.99
N ALA A 633 29.97 0.10 -21.79
CA ALA A 633 29.94 1.55 -21.73
C ALA A 633 28.66 2.06 -22.42
N ARG A 634 27.90 2.93 -21.73
CA ARG A 634 26.71 3.59 -22.27
C ARG A 634 27.08 5.03 -22.62
N LEU A 635 26.82 5.44 -23.86
CA LEU A 635 26.97 6.83 -24.29
C LEU A 635 25.59 7.46 -24.52
N PHE A 636 25.35 8.57 -23.83
CA PHE A 636 24.20 9.44 -24.05
C PHE A 636 24.65 10.63 -24.89
N ILE A 637 24.01 10.86 -26.04
CA ILE A 637 24.24 12.06 -26.85
C ILE A 637 22.98 12.91 -26.80
N ASN A 638 23.15 14.16 -26.36
CA ASN A 638 22.11 15.18 -26.34
C ASN A 638 22.22 16.02 -27.62
N LEU A 639 21.18 16.05 -28.47
CA LEU A 639 21.18 16.90 -29.66
C LEU A 639 20.61 18.28 -29.28
N ALA A 640 21.47 19.31 -29.23
CA ALA A 640 21.09 20.68 -28.89
C ALA A 640 20.75 21.50 -30.15
N ARG A 641 19.90 22.53 -29.96
CA ARG A 641 19.38 23.45 -30.98
C ARG A 641 20.47 24.42 -31.44
N GLU A 642 20.56 24.66 -32.75
CA GLU A 642 21.42 25.69 -33.34
C GLU A 642 20.60 26.96 -33.57
N ASP A 643 20.50 27.80 -32.55
CA ASP A 643 20.04 29.16 -32.72
C ASP A 643 20.95 30.09 -31.91
N GLY A 644 21.78 30.79 -32.66
CA GLY A 644 22.82 31.67 -32.16
C GLY A 644 22.26 32.81 -31.33
N ALA A 645 22.23 32.62 -30.01
CA ALA A 645 22.18 33.68 -29.02
C ALA A 645 22.78 33.18 -27.70
N SER A 646 24.07 33.44 -27.48
CA SER A 646 24.65 33.35 -26.13
C SER A 646 24.28 34.59 -25.31
N PRO A 647 24.00 34.44 -24.01
CA PRO A 647 24.46 35.41 -23.02
C PRO A 647 25.23 34.74 -21.85
N PRO A 648 25.93 35.54 -21.01
CA PRO A 648 27.29 35.19 -20.57
C PRO A 648 27.42 34.61 -19.15
N ALA A 649 28.54 33.89 -18.98
CA ALA A 649 29.38 33.76 -17.79
C ALA A 649 28.86 33.01 -16.54
N ARG A 650 29.60 31.97 -16.12
CA ARG A 650 30.55 31.98 -14.96
C ARG A 650 31.00 30.55 -14.64
N GLY A 651 32.31 30.34 -14.58
CA GLY A 651 32.93 29.04 -14.30
C GLY A 651 32.88 28.61 -12.83
N ILE A 652 32.90 27.29 -12.63
CA ILE A 652 33.24 26.61 -11.37
C ILE A 652 34.06 25.36 -11.76
N PRO A 653 35.25 25.10 -11.17
CA PRO A 653 36.15 24.05 -11.64
C PRO A 653 35.82 22.69 -11.02
N LEU A 654 35.74 21.63 -11.85
CA LEU A 654 35.69 20.24 -11.38
C LEU A 654 37.11 19.68 -11.26
N GLY A 655 37.52 19.40 -10.02
CA GLY A 655 38.77 18.71 -9.70
C GLY A 655 38.69 17.19 -9.91
N ARG A 656 39.75 16.65 -10.53
CA ARG A 656 40.34 15.29 -10.43
C ARG A 656 39.51 14.14 -9.84
N ILE A 657 39.45 13.03 -10.60
CA ILE A 657 39.85 11.63 -10.24
C ILE A 657 40.00 10.86 -11.58
N LEU A 658 41.24 10.58 -12.03
CA LEU A 658 41.88 9.25 -12.23
C LEU A 658 41.08 8.27 -13.12
N GLY A 659 41.59 7.60 -14.15
CA GLY A 659 42.94 7.41 -14.70
C GLY A 659 42.87 6.33 -15.82
N GLY A 660 43.95 6.20 -16.60
CA GLY A 660 44.15 5.07 -17.52
C GLY A 660 43.85 5.37 -18.99
N GLY A 661 44.88 5.76 -19.74
CA GLY A 661 44.86 5.72 -21.20
C GLY A 661 45.87 4.69 -21.69
N VAL A 662 45.48 3.82 -22.62
CA VAL A 662 46.37 3.18 -23.62
C VAL A 662 45.55 2.78 -24.86
N ALA A 663 46.00 3.31 -26.00
CA ALA A 663 46.01 2.83 -27.40
C ALA A 663 44.84 2.03 -28.02
N LEU A 664 44.26 2.61 -29.08
CA LEU A 664 43.59 1.87 -30.19
C LEU A 664 43.71 2.65 -31.53
N GLU A 665 44.95 2.96 -31.93
CA GLU A 665 45.28 3.36 -33.31
C GLU A 665 45.76 2.10 -34.08
N ALA A 666 44.84 1.33 -34.68
CA ALA A 666 45.28 0.25 -35.59
C ALA A 666 44.26 -0.32 -36.61
N LEU A 667 43.00 0.15 -36.70
CA LEU A 667 41.99 -0.52 -37.55
C LEU A 667 41.37 0.37 -38.65
N ALA A 668 42.18 1.21 -39.29
CA ALA A 668 41.75 2.00 -40.44
C ALA A 668 42.70 1.89 -41.64
N ARG A 669 42.94 0.66 -42.11
CA ARG A 669 43.49 0.43 -43.46
C ARG A 669 42.90 -0.85 -44.03
N GLU A 670 41.79 -0.72 -44.74
CA GLU A 670 41.48 -1.47 -45.96
C GLU A 670 40.11 -1.02 -46.50
N GLY A 671 40.12 -0.31 -47.63
CA GLY A 671 38.93 0.16 -48.31
C GLY A 671 38.15 -0.98 -48.95
N ARG A 672 37.26 -1.62 -48.19
CA ARG A 672 36.26 -2.57 -48.71
C ARG A 672 34.84 -2.10 -48.38
N PRO A 673 33.85 -2.32 -49.27
CA PRO A 673 32.45 -1.99 -49.00
C PRO A 673 31.86 -2.92 -47.94
N LEU A 674 31.15 -2.32 -46.98
CA LEU A 674 30.48 -2.98 -45.84
C LEU A 674 29.09 -3.47 -46.26
N ARG A 675 28.57 -4.53 -45.60
CA ARG A 675 27.22 -5.08 -45.86
C ARG A 675 26.37 -5.08 -44.59
N VAL A 676 25.15 -4.54 -44.70
CA VAL A 676 24.14 -4.57 -43.63
C VAL A 676 23.57 -5.98 -43.48
N ARG A 677 23.57 -6.52 -42.26
CA ARG A 677 23.17 -7.92 -42.02
C ARG A 677 21.70 -8.14 -41.67
N ARG A 678 20.90 -7.08 -41.40
CA ARG A 678 19.42 -7.01 -41.19
C ARG A 678 19.05 -6.25 -39.90
N ALA A 679 17.99 -5.43 -39.94
CA ALA A 679 17.35 -4.87 -38.74
C ALA A 679 16.52 -5.97 -38.06
N VAL A 680 16.75 -6.21 -36.77
CA VAL A 680 16.08 -7.28 -36.02
C VAL A 680 15.35 -6.68 -34.81
N PRO A 681 14.09 -7.07 -34.53
CA PRO A 681 13.43 -6.73 -33.28
C PRO A 681 14.24 -7.27 -32.09
N ALA A 682 14.48 -6.47 -31.06
CA ALA A 682 15.05 -6.96 -29.80
C ALA A 682 13.92 -7.19 -28.78
N ALA A 683 14.04 -8.26 -27.98
CA ALA A 683 13.05 -8.70 -26.98
C ALA A 683 13.18 -7.97 -25.63
#